data_AF-A0A814J7G5-F1
#
_entry.id   AF-A0A814J7G5-F1
#
_cell.length_a   1.000
_cell.length_b   1.000
_cell.length_c   1.000
_cell.angle_alpha   90.00
_cell.angle_beta   90.00
_cell.angle_gamma   90.00
#
_symmetry.space_group_name_H-M   'P 1'
#
loop_
_entity.id
_entity.type
_entity.pdbx_description
1 polymer ?
#
loop_
_entity_poly.entity_id
_entity_poly.type
_entity_poly.pdbx_seq_one_letter_code
_entity_poly.pdbx_strand_id
1 'polypeptide(L)'
;MGCGASSNVVNNDTEPVSNAPVPSTSRSSQRQKQQQQQQQQQGVAEQSVVAPQTSTTAEMSNTMNVLITCHGDQQSLAEKIRSTFNKENVACYILNESTPCSIAARANLVQWCNAFLVVISRSYQQTTPCMETINYAKDLRKPIVAVYAESNFQPYGALGAISASAVLSLKVTNNQLPENMTSQIVTAVLAFKTRKSGNKNFVDPAQMNNESANTDLVHDNQSCTVLVCTSNDGMNVAQLVYQDFRTNNVDVALENLAQANASCSVRQCTVFVPVLTPEFEKLPICRAAFEEARHLGKGIVPILAIKDWKPDGWIGLIIGGTTFFRVFNKDQAYKQFYDSNRMKDLNFEVQVACQPRPSQAEREQKEMIVLTEKIQECKNNLRTWPPPRKERSDDPIVDRQPVRVTIPEPSAKLAFNHIHHEITRCEIKAPPVLLDDYGLPKRKELDCMISYQWDHQNFVRKVYEDMSMREVKTWFDIWGGMHGNTNDAMATGVECAKVLLVFLSKAYVQSPNCLLEFRYAVKRGKAFVIIRVEPNIPVEQWMLEAMEGFPQYNIYSYDQLEALINNVPTIDVIMQAVRTLAQAQPLDIINDCSAELFELRSLLDDARDAIYAEAGQSRYKTCTRCNQQFDEFTKGGCKRHRAYYMGGTILEGRWVCCRQQAKDSPGCEECDHTDAVRTFTQDPSYGTWTWQPN
;
A
#
# COMPACT_ATOMS: atom_id res chain seq x y z
N MET A 1 -28.92 -32.09 42.10
CA MET A 1 -28.69 -32.02 43.56
C MET A 1 -28.56 -30.55 43.92
N GLY A 2 -29.34 -30.09 44.90
CA GLY A 2 -29.66 -28.67 45.10
C GLY A 2 -28.80 -27.92 46.11
N CYS A 3 -29.39 -26.79 46.54
CA CYS A 3 -29.00 -25.79 47.56
C CYS A 3 -28.06 -24.68 47.05
N GLY A 4 -28.30 -23.38 47.24
CA GLY A 4 -29.35 -22.57 47.87
C GLY A 4 -28.98 -21.09 47.60
N ALA A 5 -29.89 -20.24 47.11
CA ALA A 5 -30.79 -19.37 47.86
C ALA A 5 -30.12 -18.39 48.85
N SER A 6 -30.01 -17.12 48.46
CA SER A 6 -30.39 -15.98 49.33
C SER A 6 -30.59 -14.72 48.50
N SER A 7 -31.84 -14.28 48.45
CA SER A 7 -32.40 -13.05 47.88
C SER A 7 -32.37 -11.89 48.88
N ASN A 8 -32.38 -10.65 48.37
CA ASN A 8 -33.30 -9.54 48.70
C ASN A 8 -32.67 -8.21 48.18
N VAL A 9 -33.21 -7.52 47.15
CA VAL A 9 -34.45 -6.70 47.10
C VAL A 9 -34.32 -5.46 48.01
N VAL A 10 -34.59 -4.19 47.66
CA VAL A 10 -34.78 -3.34 46.45
C VAL A 10 -35.25 -1.96 46.99
N ASN A 11 -35.20 -0.90 46.16
CA ASN A 11 -35.86 0.43 46.25
C ASN A 11 -35.13 1.55 47.02
N ASN A 12 -34.69 2.63 46.36
CA ASN A 12 -35.39 3.76 45.68
C ASN A 12 -35.67 4.91 46.67
N ASP A 13 -35.15 6.11 46.38
CA ASP A 13 -35.93 7.29 45.96
C ASP A 13 -35.26 8.66 46.25
N THR A 14 -35.45 9.56 45.28
CA THR A 14 -35.68 11.02 45.38
C THR A 14 -34.51 12.03 45.54
N GLU A 15 -34.38 12.89 44.52
CA GLU A 15 -33.79 14.25 44.55
C GLU A 15 -34.66 15.23 45.38
N PRO A 16 -34.18 16.46 45.70
CA PRO A 16 -34.47 17.59 44.81
C PRO A 16 -33.40 18.71 44.69
N VAL A 17 -33.64 19.52 43.64
CA VAL A 17 -33.06 20.76 43.08
C VAL A 17 -32.96 21.98 44.04
N SER A 18 -31.92 22.86 43.90
CA SER A 18 -32.06 24.30 43.51
C SER A 18 -30.81 25.21 43.68
N ASN A 19 -30.42 25.85 42.56
CA ASN A 19 -30.12 27.29 42.29
C ASN A 19 -29.10 28.16 43.09
N ALA A 20 -27.98 28.49 42.40
CA ALA A 20 -27.38 29.83 42.06
C ALA A 20 -27.06 30.90 43.16
N PRO A 21 -26.26 32.00 42.91
CA PRO A 21 -25.53 32.48 41.72
C PRO A 21 -24.07 33.00 41.95
N VAL A 22 -23.47 33.46 40.83
CA VAL A 22 -22.15 34.11 40.57
C VAL A 22 -22.08 35.57 41.14
N PRO A 23 -20.89 36.17 41.41
CA PRO A 23 -20.33 37.15 40.45
C PRO A 23 -18.78 37.19 40.29
N SER A 24 -18.42 37.61 39.08
CA SER A 24 -17.17 38.09 38.47
C SER A 24 -16.22 39.04 39.26
N THR A 25 -14.93 39.03 38.86
CA THR A 25 -13.97 40.15 38.59
C THR A 25 -12.54 39.64 38.83
N SER A 26 -11.42 40.09 38.25
CA SER A 26 -11.03 40.84 37.05
C SER A 26 -9.50 40.72 36.97
N ARG A 27 -8.91 40.75 35.77
CA ARG A 27 -7.47 40.76 35.52
C ARG A 27 -6.81 42.05 36.07
N SER A 28 -5.71 41.94 36.82
CA SER A 28 -4.51 42.81 36.75
C SER A 28 -3.59 42.61 37.95
N SER A 29 -2.44 41.96 37.75
CA SER A 29 -1.18 42.26 38.46
C SER A 29 -0.10 41.25 38.04
N GLN A 30 0.44 41.45 36.84
CA GLN A 30 1.82 41.07 36.56
C GLN A 30 2.75 42.09 37.23
N ARG A 31 3.97 41.64 37.52
CA ARG A 31 5.16 42.41 37.94
C ARG A 31 5.25 42.77 39.41
N GLN A 32 5.76 41.83 40.19
CA GLN A 32 6.83 42.08 41.16
C GLN A 32 7.32 40.72 41.69
N LYS A 33 8.64 40.61 41.87
CA LYS A 33 9.42 39.42 42.31
C LYS A 33 9.91 38.50 41.19
N GLN A 34 10.93 38.97 40.48
CA GLN A 34 12.23 38.26 40.34
C GLN A 34 13.15 39.10 39.43
N GLN A 35 13.62 40.21 39.99
CA GLN A 35 14.84 40.90 39.55
C GLN A 35 15.71 40.99 40.80
N GLN A 36 16.71 40.11 40.91
CA GLN A 36 17.89 40.33 41.71
C GLN A 36 18.97 39.33 41.29
N GLN A 37 20.20 39.84 41.23
CA GLN A 37 21.47 39.16 40.91
C GLN A 37 21.87 39.10 39.42
N GLN A 38 21.97 40.29 38.81
CA GLN A 38 23.11 40.63 37.96
C GLN A 38 23.91 41.72 38.67
N GLN A 39 25.20 41.47 38.92
CA GLN A 39 26.34 42.43 39.04
C GLN A 39 27.37 41.97 40.08
N GLN A 40 28.44 41.35 39.59
CA GLN A 40 29.83 41.36 40.09
C GLN A 40 30.66 40.84 38.90
N GLN A 41 31.79 41.37 38.42
CA GLN A 41 32.64 42.54 38.67
C GLN A 41 33.53 42.65 37.40
N GLN A 42 33.99 43.86 37.07
CA GLN A 42 34.94 44.16 35.99
C GLN A 42 36.39 44.25 36.51
N GLY A 43 37.36 44.00 35.61
CA GLY A 43 38.81 44.30 35.71
C GLY A 43 39.66 43.03 35.74
N VAL A 44 40.68 42.78 34.89
CA VAL A 44 41.71 43.65 34.30
C VAL A 44 42.19 43.05 32.96
N ALA A 45 42.57 43.92 32.02
CA ALA A 45 43.12 43.58 30.71
C ALA A 45 44.66 43.53 30.70
N GLU A 46 45.25 42.61 29.93
CA GLU A 46 46.58 42.76 29.35
C GLU A 46 46.69 41.98 28.02
N GLN A 47 47.49 42.52 27.10
CA GLN A 47 47.44 42.36 25.64
C GLN A 47 48.36 41.24 25.11
N SER A 48 47.96 40.56 24.02
CA SER A 48 48.87 40.21 22.90
C SER A 48 48.14 39.69 21.63
N VAL A 49 48.02 40.59 20.64
CA VAL A 49 48.17 40.44 19.17
C VAL A 49 47.96 39.04 18.52
N VAL A 50 46.91 38.87 17.69
CA VAL A 50 46.92 38.19 16.36
C VAL A 50 45.75 38.69 15.48
N ALA A 51 46.00 38.81 14.17
CA ALA A 51 45.24 39.37 13.02
C ALA A 51 43.73 39.05 12.86
N PRO A 52 42.97 39.88 12.10
CA PRO A 52 41.51 39.77 12.01
C PRO A 52 41.07 38.62 11.10
N GLN A 53 40.46 37.59 11.69
CA GLN A 53 39.56 36.70 10.97
C GLN A 53 38.17 37.32 10.98
N THR A 54 37.71 37.75 9.82
CA THR A 54 36.34 38.20 9.60
C THR A 54 35.39 37.02 9.78
N SER A 55 34.84 36.89 10.99
CA SER A 55 33.66 36.09 11.28
C SER A 55 32.42 36.82 10.75
N THR A 56 32.00 36.51 9.52
CA THR A 56 30.66 36.85 9.06
C THR A 56 29.68 35.87 9.70
N THR A 57 29.05 36.36 10.76
CA THR A 57 27.89 35.77 11.40
C THR A 57 26.71 35.70 10.42
N ALA A 58 26.30 34.46 10.17
CA ALA A 58 24.97 33.98 9.81
C ALA A 58 23.87 35.01 9.46
N GLU A 59 23.65 35.21 8.16
CA GLU A 59 22.31 35.31 7.60
C GLU A 59 22.04 34.03 6.79
N MET A 60 21.53 32.98 7.45
CA MET A 60 20.98 31.82 6.74
C MET A 60 19.67 32.24 6.08
N SER A 61 19.75 32.71 4.84
CA SER A 61 18.60 32.75 3.96
C SER A 61 18.04 31.32 3.88
N ASN A 62 16.72 31.18 4.02
CA ASN A 62 16.04 29.90 4.06
C ASN A 62 16.00 29.34 2.62
N THR A 63 17.14 28.84 2.13
CA THR A 63 17.32 28.37 0.75
C THR A 63 16.55 27.08 0.54
N MET A 64 15.74 27.03 -0.53
CA MET A 64 14.98 25.85 -0.90
C MET A 64 15.92 24.80 -1.52
N ASN A 65 16.03 23.63 -0.90
CA ASN A 65 16.80 22.51 -1.44
C ASN A 65 15.88 21.51 -2.13
N VAL A 66 16.19 21.15 -3.37
CA VAL A 66 15.38 20.23 -4.19
C VAL A 66 16.13 18.93 -4.41
N LEU A 67 15.45 17.80 -4.22
CA LEU A 67 15.95 16.49 -4.60
C LEU A 67 15.21 15.98 -5.83
N ILE A 68 15.94 15.70 -6.89
CA ILE A 68 15.47 14.91 -8.01
C ILE A 68 15.84 13.45 -7.73
N THR A 69 14.85 12.57 -7.68
CA THR A 69 15.09 11.13 -7.60
C THR A 69 14.66 10.46 -8.90
N CYS A 70 15.54 9.64 -9.45
CA CYS A 70 15.34 8.94 -10.71
C CYS A 70 16.03 7.56 -10.68
N HIS A 71 15.83 6.76 -11.71
CA HIS A 71 16.73 5.65 -12.02
C HIS A 71 17.82 6.15 -12.99
N GLY A 72 18.97 5.48 -13.06
CA GLY A 72 20.14 5.89 -13.85
C GLY A 72 19.87 6.02 -15.35
N ASP A 73 18.93 5.24 -15.89
CA ASP A 73 18.45 5.36 -17.29
C ASP A 73 17.80 6.73 -17.58
N GLN A 74 17.24 7.40 -16.57
CA GLN A 74 16.64 8.73 -16.66
C GLN A 74 17.56 9.86 -16.18
N GLN A 75 18.86 9.59 -15.97
CA GLN A 75 19.84 10.59 -15.52
C GLN A 75 19.87 11.82 -16.42
N SER A 76 19.81 11.63 -17.75
CA SER A 76 19.81 12.75 -18.71
C SER A 76 18.61 13.69 -18.55
N LEU A 77 17.43 13.15 -18.23
CA LEU A 77 16.23 13.92 -17.96
C LEU A 77 16.35 14.69 -16.64
N ALA A 78 16.85 14.03 -15.60
CA ALA A 78 17.11 14.64 -14.30
C ALA A 78 18.10 15.81 -14.40
N GLU A 79 19.16 15.68 -15.20
CA GLU A 79 20.15 16.74 -15.41
C GLU A 79 19.59 17.96 -16.15
N LYS A 80 18.71 17.75 -17.13
CA LYS A 80 17.98 18.84 -17.81
C LYS A 80 17.13 19.62 -16.82
N ILE A 81 16.37 18.92 -15.96
CA ILE A 81 15.56 19.56 -14.91
C ILE A 81 16.46 20.33 -13.93
N ARG A 82 17.55 19.70 -13.45
CA ARG A 82 18.54 20.33 -12.55
C ARG A 82 19.10 21.62 -13.15
N SER A 83 19.43 21.62 -14.44
CA SER A 83 19.97 22.81 -15.12
C SER A 83 19.03 24.01 -15.03
N THR A 84 17.73 23.78 -14.92
CA THR A 84 16.75 24.86 -14.82
C THR A 84 16.63 25.40 -13.40
N PHE A 85 16.67 24.53 -12.38
CA PHE A 85 16.78 24.99 -11.00
C PHE A 85 18.06 25.80 -10.75
N ASN A 86 19.17 25.41 -11.37
CA ASN A 86 20.43 26.15 -11.27
C ASN A 86 20.32 27.57 -11.86
N LYS A 87 19.57 27.77 -12.94
CA LYS A 87 19.31 29.11 -13.52
C LYS A 87 18.52 30.01 -12.56
N GLU A 88 17.67 29.41 -11.74
CA GLU A 88 16.84 30.09 -10.73
C GLU A 88 17.54 30.18 -9.35
N ASN A 89 18.84 29.86 -9.26
CA ASN A 89 19.62 29.82 -8.02
C ASN A 89 19.02 28.91 -6.92
N VAL A 90 18.33 27.84 -7.32
CA VAL A 90 17.78 26.83 -6.41
C VAL A 90 18.73 25.64 -6.34
N ALA A 91 19.20 25.30 -5.14
CA ALA A 91 20.07 24.15 -4.93
C ALA A 91 19.33 22.86 -5.27
N CYS A 92 19.88 22.08 -6.21
CA CYS A 92 19.23 20.89 -6.74
C CYS A 92 20.20 19.70 -6.78
N TYR A 93 19.82 18.62 -6.12
CA TYR A 93 20.59 17.38 -6.01
C TYR A 93 19.91 16.26 -6.81
N ILE A 94 20.68 15.28 -7.27
CA ILE A 94 20.17 14.08 -7.95
C ILE A 94 20.53 12.87 -7.10
N LEU A 95 19.55 12.00 -6.86
CA LEU A 95 19.72 10.71 -6.19
C LEU A 95 19.16 9.61 -7.10
N ASN A 96 20.00 8.66 -7.46
CA ASN A 96 19.63 7.49 -8.25
C ASN A 96 19.88 6.19 -7.46
N GLU A 97 19.78 5.04 -8.09
CA GLU A 97 19.96 3.73 -7.45
C GLU A 97 21.39 3.46 -6.98
N SER A 98 22.39 4.09 -7.59
CA SER A 98 23.81 3.87 -7.31
C SER A 98 24.44 4.98 -6.46
N THR A 99 23.88 6.19 -6.48
CA THR A 99 24.49 7.38 -5.90
C THR A 99 23.50 8.22 -5.09
N PRO A 100 23.80 8.56 -3.82
CA PRO A 100 24.91 8.03 -3.01
C PRO A 100 24.78 6.51 -2.77
N CYS A 101 25.91 5.81 -2.63
CA CYS A 101 25.95 4.39 -2.30
C CYS A 101 25.63 4.16 -0.82
N SER A 102 26.19 5.00 0.06
CA SER A 102 25.91 4.97 1.51
C SER A 102 24.45 5.24 1.84
N ILE A 103 23.79 4.32 2.54
CA ILE A 103 22.40 4.49 3.00
C ILE A 103 22.27 5.68 3.96
N ALA A 104 23.29 5.94 4.79
CA ALA A 104 23.30 7.12 5.66
C ALA A 104 23.35 8.43 4.85
N ALA A 105 24.15 8.48 3.77
CA ALA A 105 24.19 9.64 2.89
C ALA A 105 22.87 9.83 2.14
N ARG A 106 22.26 8.75 1.63
CA ARG A 106 20.93 8.78 1.00
C ARG A 106 19.89 9.35 1.96
N ALA A 107 19.83 8.84 3.19
CA ALA A 107 18.87 9.28 4.19
C ALA A 107 19.03 10.76 4.55
N ASN A 108 20.27 11.21 4.75
CA ASN A 108 20.54 12.62 5.03
C ASN A 108 20.15 13.50 3.85
N LEU A 109 20.42 13.10 2.60
CA LEU A 109 20.04 13.89 1.43
C LEU A 109 18.51 14.05 1.33
N VAL A 110 17.75 12.99 1.62
CA VAL A 110 16.28 13.05 1.72
C VAL A 110 15.83 13.99 2.84
N GLN A 111 16.49 13.95 4.00
CA GLN A 111 16.15 14.84 5.11
C GLN A 111 16.50 16.31 4.81
N TRP A 112 17.66 16.55 4.19
CA TRP A 112 18.23 17.85 3.79
C TRP A 112 17.34 18.60 2.80
N CYS A 113 16.78 17.89 1.81
CA CYS A 113 15.97 18.51 0.77
C CYS A 113 14.54 18.80 1.24
N ASN A 114 13.97 19.92 0.79
CA ASN A 114 12.65 20.39 1.16
C ASN A 114 11.56 19.98 0.16
N ALA A 115 11.93 19.79 -1.11
CA ALA A 115 11.06 19.35 -2.19
C ALA A 115 11.62 18.14 -2.92
N PHE A 116 10.71 17.32 -3.45
CA PHE A 116 11.05 16.09 -4.14
C PHE A 116 10.44 16.11 -5.53
N LEU A 117 11.27 15.91 -6.53
CA LEU A 117 10.85 15.65 -7.89
C LEU A 117 11.17 14.19 -8.21
N VAL A 118 10.14 13.40 -8.44
CA VAL A 118 10.27 11.97 -8.75
C VAL A 118 10.12 11.80 -10.24
N VAL A 119 11.17 11.32 -10.90
CA VAL A 119 11.12 10.90 -12.31
C VAL A 119 10.62 9.47 -12.35
N ILE A 120 9.36 9.30 -12.76
CA ILE A 120 8.63 8.04 -12.76
C ILE A 120 8.93 7.29 -14.07
N SER A 121 9.52 6.11 -13.94
CA SER A 121 9.83 5.16 -15.01
C SER A 121 9.58 3.72 -14.54
N ARG A 122 9.50 2.76 -15.48
CA ARG A 122 9.42 1.32 -15.16
C ARG A 122 10.61 0.91 -14.28
N SER A 123 11.81 1.32 -14.67
CA SER A 123 13.07 1.04 -13.97
C SER A 123 13.08 1.59 -12.55
N TYR A 124 12.54 2.80 -12.32
CA TYR A 124 12.43 3.37 -10.96
C TYR A 124 11.61 2.46 -10.04
N GLN A 125 10.47 1.97 -10.54
CA GLN A 125 9.54 1.19 -9.75
C GLN A 125 10.09 -0.19 -9.38
N GLN A 126 10.93 -0.77 -10.23
CA GLN A 126 11.54 -2.08 -10.01
C GLN A 126 12.84 -2.01 -9.19
N THR A 127 13.29 -0.81 -8.81
CA THR A 127 14.60 -0.62 -8.16
C THR A 127 14.46 -0.27 -6.69
N THR A 128 14.91 -1.18 -5.81
CA THR A 128 14.74 -1.07 -4.36
C THR A 128 15.25 0.25 -3.77
N PRO A 129 16.49 0.74 -4.05
CA PRO A 129 16.95 2.01 -3.49
C PRO A 129 16.12 3.24 -3.92
N CYS A 130 15.48 3.19 -5.09
CA CYS A 130 14.55 4.23 -5.56
C CYS A 130 13.24 4.16 -4.77
N MET A 131 12.66 2.97 -4.63
CA MET A 131 11.44 2.74 -3.86
C MET A 131 11.59 3.08 -2.37
N GLU A 132 12.72 2.76 -1.74
CA GLU A 132 13.03 3.18 -0.37
C GLU A 132 13.05 4.72 -0.22
N THR A 133 13.64 5.40 -1.21
CA THR A 133 13.76 6.86 -1.20
C THR A 133 12.40 7.54 -1.23
N ILE A 134 11.51 7.13 -2.13
CA ILE A 134 10.17 7.73 -2.23
C ILE A 134 9.28 7.38 -1.03
N ASN A 135 9.37 6.15 -0.51
CA ASN A 135 8.64 5.75 0.69
C ASN A 135 9.08 6.58 1.91
N TYR A 136 10.39 6.79 2.09
CA TYR A 136 10.90 7.62 3.18
C TYR A 136 10.53 9.09 3.01
N ALA A 137 10.58 9.64 1.80
CA ALA A 137 10.12 10.99 1.51
C ALA A 137 8.63 11.17 1.88
N LYS A 138 7.79 10.16 1.58
CA LYS A 138 6.37 10.13 1.98
C LYS A 138 6.21 10.08 3.51
N ASP A 139 6.98 9.26 4.22
CA ASP A 139 6.88 9.16 5.69
C ASP A 139 7.33 10.45 6.39
N LEU A 140 8.32 11.14 5.82
CA LEU A 140 8.72 12.51 6.22
C LEU A 140 7.71 13.59 5.77
N ARG A 141 6.66 13.22 5.03
CA ARG A 141 5.62 14.12 4.49
C ARG A 141 6.22 15.24 3.64
N LYS A 142 7.20 14.91 2.82
CA LYS A 142 7.82 15.84 1.87
C LYS A 142 6.85 16.12 0.72
N PRO A 143 6.76 17.36 0.23
CA PRO A 143 5.97 17.66 -0.97
C PRO A 143 6.63 17.07 -2.21
N ILE A 144 5.82 16.44 -3.06
CA ILE A 144 6.28 15.67 -4.22
C ILE A 144 5.72 16.27 -5.51
N VAL A 145 6.57 16.38 -6.52
CA VAL A 145 6.25 16.61 -7.93
C VAL A 145 6.54 15.32 -8.70
N ALA A 146 5.56 14.84 -9.46
CA ALA A 146 5.67 13.62 -10.27
C ALA A 146 5.95 13.99 -11.73
N VAL A 147 7.03 13.45 -12.29
CA VAL A 147 7.40 13.62 -13.71
C VAL A 147 7.40 12.25 -14.38
N TYR A 148 6.40 11.98 -15.20
CA TYR A 148 6.27 10.71 -15.94
C TYR A 148 7.19 10.76 -17.15
N ALA A 149 8.26 9.94 -17.13
CA ALA A 149 9.24 9.86 -18.21
C ALA A 149 8.71 9.07 -19.42
N GLU A 150 7.76 8.17 -19.18
CA GLU A 150 7.19 7.25 -20.19
C GLU A 150 5.68 7.51 -20.31
N SER A 151 5.20 7.85 -21.51
CA SER A 151 3.78 8.16 -21.75
C SER A 151 2.85 6.96 -21.50
N ASN A 152 3.34 5.77 -21.85
CA ASN A 152 2.61 4.50 -21.79
C ASN A 152 2.83 3.72 -20.47
N PHE A 153 3.45 4.35 -19.46
CA PHE A 153 3.68 3.72 -18.16
C PHE A 153 2.76 4.30 -17.10
N GLN A 154 2.02 3.42 -16.43
CA GLN A 154 1.22 3.78 -15.28
C GLN A 154 1.79 3.09 -14.04
N PRO A 155 2.34 3.85 -13.09
CA PRO A 155 2.91 3.28 -11.89
C PRO A 155 1.82 2.63 -11.03
N TYR A 156 2.22 1.56 -10.36
CA TYR A 156 1.42 0.76 -9.44
C TYR A 156 2.07 0.77 -8.05
N GLY A 157 1.41 0.13 -7.09
CA GLY A 157 1.93 -0.01 -5.75
C GLY A 157 2.15 1.35 -5.07
N ALA A 158 3.18 1.42 -4.24
CA ALA A 158 3.57 2.61 -3.52
C ALA A 158 3.93 3.77 -4.46
N LEU A 159 4.60 3.51 -5.59
CA LEU A 159 4.93 4.58 -6.56
C LEU A 159 3.66 5.18 -7.17
N GLY A 160 2.70 4.33 -7.54
CA GLY A 160 1.40 4.74 -8.03
C GLY A 160 0.63 5.58 -7.01
N ALA A 161 0.52 5.09 -5.79
CA ALA A 161 -0.17 5.79 -4.71
C ALA A 161 0.48 7.13 -4.36
N ILE A 162 1.80 7.14 -4.13
CA ILE A 162 2.54 8.35 -3.74
C ILE A 162 2.48 9.40 -4.87
N SER A 163 2.65 8.99 -6.13
CA SER A 163 2.53 9.90 -7.27
C SER A 163 1.10 10.43 -7.46
N ALA A 164 0.06 9.70 -7.07
CA ALA A 164 -1.31 10.20 -7.05
C ALA A 164 -1.55 11.33 -6.04
N SER A 165 -0.70 11.43 -5.02
CA SER A 165 -0.71 12.53 -4.05
C SER A 165 0.28 13.66 -4.37
N ALA A 166 0.94 13.60 -5.52
CA ALA A 166 1.85 14.66 -5.96
C ALA A 166 1.08 15.98 -6.14
N VAL A 167 1.71 17.09 -5.77
CA VAL A 167 1.11 18.43 -5.91
C VAL A 167 1.00 18.82 -7.38
N LEU A 168 1.93 18.34 -8.20
CA LEU A 168 1.95 18.53 -9.64
C LEU A 168 2.36 17.20 -10.29
N SER A 169 1.64 16.81 -11.34
CA SER A 169 1.97 15.67 -12.20
C SER A 169 2.17 16.15 -13.63
N LEU A 170 3.32 15.83 -14.23
CA LEU A 170 3.67 16.22 -15.60
C LEU A 170 4.03 14.99 -16.41
N LYS A 171 3.58 14.93 -17.66
CA LYS A 171 3.94 13.87 -18.61
C LYS A 171 4.94 14.42 -19.61
N VAL A 172 6.12 13.81 -19.67
CA VAL A 172 7.17 14.14 -20.63
C VAL A 172 6.93 13.31 -21.89
N THR A 173 6.92 13.95 -23.04
CA THR A 173 6.89 13.28 -24.34
C THR A 173 8.27 13.39 -25.00
N ASN A 174 8.75 12.31 -25.61
CA ASN A 174 10.01 12.26 -26.37
C ASN A 174 11.26 12.75 -25.62
N ASN A 175 11.34 12.57 -24.28
CA ASN A 175 12.45 13.06 -23.45
C ASN A 175 12.73 14.58 -23.58
N GLN A 176 11.71 15.34 -24.00
CA GLN A 176 11.76 16.80 -24.10
C GLN A 176 10.86 17.40 -23.02
N LEU A 177 11.44 18.27 -22.20
CA LEU A 177 10.71 19.17 -21.31
C LEU A 177 10.59 20.51 -22.04
N PRO A 178 9.41 20.87 -22.59
CA PRO A 178 9.23 22.19 -23.14
C PRO A 178 9.32 23.24 -22.02
N GLU A 179 9.77 24.46 -22.34
CA GLU A 179 10.08 25.50 -21.35
C GLU A 179 8.90 25.82 -20.42
N ASN A 180 7.67 25.74 -20.93
CA ASN A 180 6.45 25.96 -20.15
C ASN A 180 6.28 24.96 -18.99
N MET A 181 6.65 23.69 -19.17
CA MET A 181 6.59 22.67 -18.12
C MET A 181 7.64 22.93 -17.05
N THR A 182 8.82 23.36 -17.47
CA THR A 182 9.92 23.63 -16.54
C THR A 182 9.60 24.82 -15.63
N SER A 183 8.98 25.88 -16.17
CA SER A 183 8.47 26.99 -15.35
C SER A 183 7.38 26.55 -14.38
N GLN A 184 6.49 25.62 -14.77
CA GLN A 184 5.49 25.05 -13.86
C GLN A 184 6.14 24.27 -12.71
N ILE A 185 7.18 23.47 -13.00
CA ILE A 185 7.93 22.73 -11.99
C ILE A 185 8.54 23.69 -10.96
N VAL A 186 9.28 24.70 -11.42
CA VAL A 186 9.92 25.69 -10.53
C VAL A 186 8.86 26.40 -9.71
N THR A 187 7.78 26.88 -10.34
CA THR A 187 6.69 27.58 -9.65
C THR A 187 6.06 26.72 -8.56
N ALA A 188 5.75 25.45 -8.86
CA ALA A 188 5.16 24.53 -7.90
C ALA A 188 6.11 24.25 -6.72
N VAL A 189 7.39 24.06 -6.99
CA VAL A 189 8.41 23.82 -5.96
C VAL A 189 8.61 25.04 -5.06
N LEU A 190 8.71 26.23 -5.65
CA LEU A 190 8.87 27.48 -4.88
C LEU A 190 7.61 27.86 -4.09
N ALA A 191 6.43 27.39 -4.51
CA ALA A 191 5.20 27.56 -3.75
C ALA A 191 5.14 26.70 -2.47
N PHE A 192 6.03 25.72 -2.31
CA PHE A 192 6.06 24.89 -1.11
C PHE A 192 6.48 25.70 0.11
N LYS A 193 5.65 25.64 1.15
CA LYS A 193 6.00 26.22 2.45
C LYS A 193 7.16 25.43 3.05
N THR A 194 8.29 26.09 3.28
CA THR A 194 9.39 25.50 4.06
C THR A 194 8.89 25.24 5.47
N ARG A 195 8.82 23.97 5.86
CA ARG A 195 8.62 23.62 7.27
C ARG A 195 9.92 23.93 8.00
N LYS A 196 9.84 24.60 9.15
CA LYS A 196 10.97 24.67 10.08
C LYS A 196 11.37 23.24 10.40
N SER A 197 12.50 22.79 9.87
CA SER A 197 13.11 21.57 10.37
C SER A 197 13.42 21.86 11.84
N GLY A 198 12.88 21.04 12.75
CA GLY A 198 13.35 21.09 14.14
C GLY A 198 14.88 20.94 14.13
N ASN A 199 15.58 21.53 15.11
CA ASN A 199 17.04 21.45 15.28
C ASN A 199 17.55 20.01 15.10
N LYS A 200 17.86 19.65 13.87
CA LYS A 200 18.46 18.38 13.47
C LYS A 200 19.73 18.78 12.73
N ASN A 201 20.86 18.34 13.26
CA ASN A 201 22.18 18.57 12.68
C ASN A 201 22.33 17.67 11.45
N PHE A 202 21.71 18.04 10.33
CA PHE A 202 21.98 17.41 9.05
C PHE A 202 23.34 17.86 8.54
N VAL A 203 24.07 16.95 7.91
CA VAL A 203 25.38 17.24 7.32
C VAL A 203 25.16 17.77 5.91
N ASP A 204 25.90 18.81 5.53
CA ASP A 204 25.91 19.27 4.14
C ASP A 204 26.25 18.09 3.21
N PRO A 205 25.46 17.79 2.17
CA PRO A 205 25.78 16.74 1.21
C PRO A 205 27.22 16.79 0.65
N ALA A 206 27.82 17.98 0.55
CA ALA A 206 29.21 18.14 0.13
C ALA A 206 30.25 17.61 1.12
N GLN A 207 29.87 17.45 2.40
CA GLN A 207 30.72 16.96 3.50
C GLN A 207 30.44 15.49 3.84
N MET A 208 29.50 14.84 3.15
CA MET A 208 29.14 13.47 3.44
C MET A 208 30.07 12.46 2.76
N ASN A 209 30.36 11.37 3.47
CA ASN A 209 30.96 10.20 2.84
C ASN A 209 29.88 9.45 2.04
N ASN A 210 30.04 9.45 0.71
CA ASN A 210 29.12 8.78 -0.21
C ASN A 210 29.44 7.29 -0.41
N GLU A 211 30.59 6.82 0.07
CA GLU A 211 30.97 5.41 0.07
C GLU A 211 30.28 4.66 1.22
N SER A 212 29.85 3.42 0.96
CA SER A 212 29.40 2.53 2.05
C SER A 212 30.56 2.40 3.04
N ALA A 213 30.28 2.58 4.33
CA ALA A 213 31.33 2.52 5.33
C ALA A 213 31.90 1.09 5.35
N ASN A 214 33.18 0.92 5.02
CA ASN A 214 33.96 -0.31 5.19
C ASN A 214 34.19 -0.58 6.69
N THR A 215 33.11 -0.72 7.46
CA THR A 215 33.19 -1.32 8.79
C THR A 215 33.29 -2.81 8.57
N ASP A 216 34.51 -3.34 8.63
CA ASP A 216 34.73 -4.78 8.51
C ASP A 216 34.01 -5.49 9.65
N LEU A 217 32.92 -6.18 9.32
CA LEU A 217 32.22 -7.05 10.25
C LEU A 217 33.13 -8.22 10.59
N VAL A 218 33.37 -8.44 11.87
CA VAL A 218 33.97 -9.70 12.32
C VAL A 218 32.93 -10.78 12.14
N HIS A 219 33.12 -11.67 11.16
CA HIS A 219 32.14 -12.70 10.87
C HIS A 219 32.22 -13.86 11.86
N ASP A 220 31.06 -14.30 12.32
CA ASP A 220 30.92 -15.57 13.02
C ASP A 220 30.53 -16.68 12.03
N ASN A 221 30.95 -17.91 12.33
CA ASN A 221 30.59 -19.10 11.55
C ASN A 221 29.37 -19.84 12.12
N GLN A 222 28.73 -19.29 13.16
CA GLN A 222 27.50 -19.86 13.69
C GLN A 222 26.37 -19.78 12.64
N SER A 223 25.91 -20.94 12.16
CA SER A 223 24.71 -21.03 11.34
C SER A 223 23.46 -21.06 12.22
N CYS A 224 22.46 -20.30 11.82
CA CYS A 224 21.13 -20.29 12.44
C CYS A 224 20.07 -19.98 11.39
N THR A 225 18.83 -20.37 11.61
CA THR A 225 17.73 -19.97 10.72
C THR A 225 17.39 -18.49 10.93
N VAL A 226 17.24 -18.07 12.20
CA VAL A 226 16.87 -16.71 12.58
C VAL A 226 17.98 -16.07 13.41
N LEU A 227 18.47 -14.91 13.00
CA LEU A 227 19.42 -14.12 13.76
C LEU A 227 18.73 -12.90 14.37
N VAL A 228 18.63 -12.86 15.70
CA VAL A 228 18.19 -11.67 16.45
C VAL A 228 19.41 -10.83 16.79
N CYS A 229 19.49 -9.61 16.24
CA CYS A 229 20.59 -8.68 16.53
C CYS A 229 20.09 -7.45 17.27
N THR A 230 20.86 -6.98 18.26
CA THR A 230 20.50 -5.82 19.08
C THR A 230 21.71 -5.03 19.56
N SER A 231 21.44 -3.95 20.29
CA SER A 231 22.40 -3.18 21.11
C SER A 231 22.07 -3.31 22.60
N ASN A 232 22.84 -2.67 23.49
CA ASN A 232 22.66 -2.83 24.93
C ASN A 232 21.26 -2.40 25.40
N ASP A 233 20.77 -1.28 24.89
CA ASP A 233 19.44 -0.74 25.22
C ASP A 233 18.25 -1.54 24.66
N GLY A 234 18.48 -2.49 23.74
CA GLY A 234 17.46 -3.38 23.17
C GLY A 234 17.43 -4.78 23.76
N MET A 235 18.42 -5.12 24.60
CA MET A 235 18.68 -6.50 25.04
C MET A 235 17.49 -7.19 25.72
N ASN A 236 16.71 -6.46 26.52
CA ASN A 236 15.53 -7.03 27.20
C ASN A 236 14.46 -7.51 26.22
N VAL A 237 14.21 -6.73 25.17
CA VAL A 237 13.25 -7.09 24.10
C VAL A 237 13.82 -8.22 23.24
N ALA A 238 15.11 -8.15 22.90
CA ALA A 238 15.78 -9.20 22.13
C ALA A 238 15.75 -10.55 22.85
N GLN A 239 15.98 -10.57 24.17
CA GLN A 239 15.90 -11.78 25.00
C GLN A 239 14.49 -12.35 25.05
N LEU A 240 13.47 -11.49 25.16
CA LEU A 240 12.06 -11.89 25.13
C LEU A 240 11.71 -12.60 23.82
N VAL A 241 12.10 -12.00 22.69
CA VAL A 241 11.86 -12.53 21.34
C VAL A 241 12.62 -13.85 21.13
N TYR A 242 13.90 -13.88 21.53
CA TYR A 242 14.73 -15.08 21.48
C TYR A 242 14.11 -16.26 22.24
N GLN A 243 13.63 -16.02 23.47
CA GLN A 243 12.99 -17.06 24.28
C GLN A 243 11.70 -17.58 23.65
N ASP A 244 10.90 -16.68 23.06
CA ASP A 244 9.66 -17.06 22.38
C ASP A 244 9.94 -17.93 21.13
N PHE A 245 10.90 -17.53 20.29
CA PHE A 245 11.35 -18.32 19.14
C PHE A 245 11.88 -19.69 19.55
N ARG A 246 12.71 -19.78 20.60
CA ARG A 246 13.19 -21.06 21.14
C ARG A 246 12.05 -21.94 21.63
N THR A 247 11.04 -21.36 22.28
CA THR A 247 9.87 -22.09 22.78
C THR A 247 9.01 -22.64 21.63
N ASN A 248 8.96 -21.93 20.51
CA ASN A 248 8.28 -22.35 19.28
C ASN A 248 9.16 -23.23 18.36
N ASN A 249 10.26 -23.80 18.86
CA ASN A 249 11.20 -24.67 18.13
C ASN A 249 11.84 -24.02 16.88
N VAL A 250 11.99 -22.69 16.88
CA VAL A 250 12.73 -21.97 15.84
C VAL A 250 14.23 -22.03 16.17
N ASP A 251 15.05 -22.38 15.19
CA ASP A 251 16.51 -22.31 15.28
C ASP A 251 16.97 -20.85 15.23
N VAL A 252 17.36 -20.31 16.38
CA VAL A 252 17.60 -18.88 16.58
C VAL A 252 18.92 -18.61 17.30
N ALA A 253 19.66 -17.60 16.85
CA ALA A 253 20.80 -17.00 17.53
C ALA A 253 20.47 -15.57 18.01
N LEU A 254 21.17 -15.12 19.07
CA LEU A 254 21.02 -13.78 19.63
C LEU A 254 22.40 -13.13 19.77
N GLU A 255 22.60 -11.98 19.12
CA GLU A 255 23.85 -11.23 19.13
C GLU A 255 23.63 -9.78 19.59
N ASN A 256 24.48 -9.30 20.50
CA ASN A 256 24.53 -7.90 20.90
C ASN A 256 25.77 -7.25 20.29
N LEU A 257 25.55 -6.41 19.27
CA LEU A 257 26.61 -5.78 18.48
C LEU A 257 27.28 -4.59 19.19
N ALA A 258 26.79 -4.19 20.36
CA ALA A 258 27.41 -3.14 21.16
C ALA A 258 28.56 -3.64 22.04
N GLN A 259 28.87 -4.95 22.01
CA GLN A 259 29.97 -5.54 22.78
C GLN A 259 31.33 -5.30 22.12
N ALA A 260 32.38 -5.16 22.93
CA ALA A 260 33.73 -4.75 22.48
C ALA A 260 34.41 -5.66 21.44
N ASN A 261 33.95 -6.92 21.31
CA ASN A 261 34.44 -7.91 20.33
C ASN A 261 33.27 -8.59 19.60
N ALA A 262 32.19 -7.85 19.32
CA ALA A 262 31.02 -8.42 18.67
C ALA A 262 31.36 -8.98 17.29
N SER A 263 31.08 -10.27 17.10
CA SER A 263 30.98 -10.92 15.80
C SER A 263 29.54 -10.82 15.28
N CYS A 264 29.35 -11.01 13.97
CA CYS A 264 28.02 -11.06 13.37
C CYS A 264 27.83 -12.27 12.46
N SER A 265 26.78 -13.05 12.72
CA SER A 265 26.42 -14.25 11.95
C SER A 265 25.53 -13.98 10.74
N VAL A 266 25.31 -12.72 10.35
CA VAL A 266 24.31 -12.33 9.33
C VAL A 266 24.49 -13.04 7.98
N ARG A 267 25.72 -13.40 7.61
CA ARG A 267 26.00 -14.19 6.41
C ARG A 267 25.35 -15.58 6.44
N GLN A 268 25.37 -16.20 7.61
CA GLN A 268 24.98 -17.59 7.84
C GLN A 268 23.51 -17.75 8.24
N CYS A 269 22.78 -16.63 8.44
CA CYS A 269 21.35 -16.66 8.77
C CYS A 269 20.46 -16.70 7.53
N THR A 270 19.22 -17.19 7.69
CA THR A 270 18.17 -17.06 6.67
C THR A 270 17.38 -15.75 6.86
N VAL A 271 16.98 -15.48 8.10
CA VAL A 271 16.20 -14.30 8.49
C VAL A 271 17.00 -13.45 9.49
N PHE A 272 17.06 -12.15 9.22
CA PHE A 272 17.69 -11.15 10.07
C PHE A 272 16.60 -10.35 10.82
N VAL A 273 16.62 -10.40 12.14
CA VAL A 273 15.65 -9.75 13.04
C VAL A 273 16.36 -8.66 13.84
N PRO A 274 16.49 -7.43 13.31
CA PRO A 274 17.11 -6.33 14.02
C PRO A 274 16.14 -5.74 15.04
N VAL A 275 16.59 -5.70 16.30
CA VAL A 275 15.90 -5.03 17.41
C VAL A 275 16.39 -3.58 17.47
N LEU A 276 15.60 -2.71 16.86
CA LEU A 276 15.90 -1.30 16.61
C LEU A 276 15.72 -0.45 17.87
N THR A 277 16.74 0.35 18.17
CA THR A 277 16.81 1.30 19.28
C THR A 277 17.63 2.54 18.88
N PRO A 278 17.61 3.62 19.70
CA PRO A 278 18.49 4.77 19.49
C PRO A 278 19.99 4.45 19.52
N GLU A 279 20.44 3.49 20.32
CA GLU A 279 21.84 3.04 20.31
C GLU A 279 22.17 2.26 19.03
N PHE A 280 21.28 1.35 18.61
CA PHE A 280 21.43 0.58 17.37
C PHE A 280 21.60 1.49 16.14
N GLU A 281 20.86 2.59 16.07
CA GLU A 281 20.97 3.59 14.97
C GLU A 281 22.35 4.25 14.91
N LYS A 282 23.02 4.43 16.05
CA LYS A 282 24.29 5.17 16.15
C LYS A 282 25.52 4.30 15.92
N LEU A 283 25.41 2.99 16.13
CA LEU A 283 26.54 2.06 16.07
C LEU A 283 26.87 1.70 14.60
N PRO A 284 28.10 1.99 14.10
CA PRO A 284 28.49 1.66 12.73
C PRO A 284 28.40 0.16 12.41
N ILE A 285 28.72 -0.70 13.38
CA ILE A 285 28.64 -2.15 13.25
C ILE A 285 27.19 -2.64 13.03
N CYS A 286 26.20 -2.05 13.70
CA CYS A 286 24.79 -2.37 13.50
C CYS A 286 24.33 -1.98 12.09
N ARG A 287 24.77 -0.82 11.60
CA ARG A 287 24.52 -0.41 10.21
C ARG A 287 25.15 -1.38 9.23
N ALA A 288 26.41 -1.75 9.43
CA ALA A 288 27.11 -2.70 8.54
C ALA A 288 26.42 -4.06 8.48
N ALA A 289 25.99 -4.62 9.63
CA ALA A 289 25.25 -5.87 9.68
C ALA A 289 23.93 -5.79 8.90
N PHE A 290 23.22 -4.67 9.03
CA PHE A 290 22.00 -4.41 8.27
C PHE A 290 22.28 -4.30 6.76
N GLU A 291 23.31 -3.54 6.37
CA GLU A 291 23.71 -3.41 4.97
C GLU A 291 24.08 -4.77 4.38
N GLU A 292 24.82 -5.61 5.10
CA GLU A 292 25.16 -6.95 4.65
C GLU A 292 23.92 -7.86 4.51
N ALA A 293 22.98 -7.82 5.46
CA ALA A 293 21.71 -8.54 5.35
C ALA A 293 20.97 -8.16 4.06
N ARG A 294 20.97 -6.87 3.70
CA ARG A 294 20.35 -6.37 2.48
C ARG A 294 21.06 -6.83 1.22
N HIS A 295 22.39 -6.71 1.15
CA HIS A 295 23.17 -7.13 -0.01
C HIS A 295 23.00 -8.62 -0.29
N LEU A 296 22.83 -9.43 0.76
CA LEU A 296 22.60 -10.87 0.65
C LEU A 296 21.12 -11.25 0.45
N GLY A 297 20.21 -10.28 0.36
CA GLY A 297 18.78 -10.54 0.17
C GLY A 297 18.12 -11.31 1.32
N LYS A 298 18.63 -11.18 2.55
CA LYS A 298 18.06 -11.87 3.72
C LYS A 298 16.64 -11.37 3.99
N GLY A 299 15.77 -12.23 4.53
CA GLY A 299 14.48 -11.79 5.05
C GLY A 299 14.71 -10.89 6.27
N ILE A 300 14.33 -9.61 6.19
CA ILE A 300 14.52 -8.66 7.30
C ILE A 300 13.18 -8.42 8.01
N VAL A 301 13.13 -8.68 9.31
CA VAL A 301 11.93 -8.47 10.15
C VAL A 301 12.26 -7.52 11.31
N PRO A 302 12.08 -6.20 11.14
CA PRO A 302 12.49 -5.23 12.15
C PRO A 302 11.56 -5.18 13.37
N ILE A 303 12.15 -5.03 14.56
CA ILE A 303 11.42 -4.86 15.83
C ILE A 303 11.78 -3.51 16.43
N LEU A 304 10.80 -2.64 16.67
CA LEU A 304 10.96 -1.41 17.41
C LEU A 304 10.85 -1.69 18.92
N ALA A 305 11.96 -1.57 19.64
CA ALA A 305 12.04 -1.93 21.06
C ALA A 305 11.74 -0.78 22.04
N ILE A 306 11.81 0.47 21.59
CA ILE A 306 11.63 1.65 22.44
C ILE A 306 10.31 2.35 22.15
N LYS A 307 9.49 2.54 23.18
CA LYS A 307 8.23 3.28 23.10
C LYS A 307 8.51 4.76 22.84
N ASP A 308 7.68 5.39 22.01
CA ASP A 308 7.71 6.82 21.66
C ASP A 308 8.97 7.30 20.92
N TRP A 309 9.96 6.43 20.68
CA TRP A 309 11.03 6.66 19.73
C TRP A 309 10.57 6.39 18.30
N LYS A 310 11.03 7.21 17.36
CA LYS A 310 10.77 7.05 15.93
C LYS A 310 12.10 6.88 15.22
N PRO A 311 12.28 5.80 14.45
CA PRO A 311 13.45 5.65 13.61
C PRO A 311 13.56 6.83 12.65
N ASP A 312 14.78 7.31 12.49
CA ASP A 312 15.11 8.43 11.62
C ASP A 312 16.34 8.02 10.78
N GLY A 313 16.87 8.95 9.99
CA GLY A 313 18.12 8.75 9.26
C GLY A 313 18.10 7.47 8.42
N TRP A 314 19.17 6.69 8.52
CA TRP A 314 19.33 5.49 7.72
C TRP A 314 18.31 4.41 8.08
N ILE A 315 17.96 4.20 9.35
CA ILE A 315 16.91 3.22 9.69
C ILE A 315 15.57 3.66 9.09
N GLY A 316 15.20 4.93 9.26
CA GLY A 316 13.97 5.50 8.73
C GLY A 316 13.85 5.36 7.21
N LEU A 317 14.97 5.49 6.48
CA LEU A 317 15.00 5.25 5.03
C LEU A 317 14.67 3.80 4.68
N ILE A 318 15.31 2.82 5.34
CA ILE A 318 15.21 1.42 4.96
C ILE A 318 13.88 0.80 5.39
N ILE A 319 13.39 1.16 6.58
CA ILE A 319 12.08 0.67 7.03
C ILE A 319 10.92 1.51 6.49
N GLY A 320 11.22 2.52 5.66
CA GLY A 320 10.23 3.38 5.04
C GLY A 320 9.23 2.56 4.23
N GLY A 321 7.95 2.62 4.63
CA GLY A 321 6.89 1.82 4.03
C GLY A 321 6.89 0.33 4.37
N THR A 322 7.85 -0.23 5.11
CA THR A 322 7.84 -1.66 5.49
C THR A 322 7.09 -1.93 6.79
N THR A 323 6.58 -3.14 6.95
CA THR A 323 5.98 -3.58 8.21
C THR A 323 7.07 -3.80 9.28
N PHE A 324 6.87 -3.25 10.47
CA PHE A 324 7.75 -3.48 11.62
C PHE A 324 6.94 -3.71 12.90
N PHE A 325 7.49 -4.50 13.82
CA PHE A 325 6.79 -4.93 15.03
C PHE A 325 7.16 -4.04 16.21
N ARG A 326 6.17 -3.54 16.95
CA ARG A 326 6.39 -2.76 18.17
C ARG A 326 6.32 -3.68 19.38
N VAL A 327 7.45 -4.00 19.97
CA VAL A 327 7.54 -4.87 21.15
C VAL A 327 8.34 -4.14 22.22
N PHE A 328 7.67 -3.62 23.25
CA PHE A 328 8.34 -2.80 24.28
C PHE A 328 8.53 -3.55 25.61
N ASN A 329 7.64 -4.50 25.91
CA ASN A 329 7.70 -5.33 27.11
C ASN A 329 6.79 -6.56 26.94
N LYS A 330 6.94 -7.51 27.88
CA LYS A 330 6.20 -8.79 27.88
C LYS A 330 4.68 -8.59 27.88
N ASP A 331 4.16 -7.72 28.75
CA ASP A 331 2.72 -7.53 28.88
C ASP A 331 2.08 -7.02 27.58
N GLN A 332 2.72 -6.06 26.92
CA GLN A 332 2.27 -5.56 25.63
C GLN A 332 2.42 -6.60 24.52
N ALA A 333 3.53 -7.36 24.51
CA ALA A 333 3.84 -8.34 23.47
C ALA A 333 2.77 -9.45 23.40
N TYR A 334 2.33 -9.93 24.56
CA TYR A 334 1.34 -11.00 24.67
C TYR A 334 -0.08 -10.50 24.92
N LYS A 335 -0.31 -9.18 25.02
CA LYS A 335 -1.67 -8.63 25.14
C LYS A 335 -2.49 -9.07 23.93
N GLN A 336 -3.50 -9.88 24.21
CA GLN A 336 -4.41 -10.39 23.18
C GLN A 336 -5.21 -9.25 22.57
N PHE A 337 -5.31 -9.25 21.24
CA PHE A 337 -6.28 -8.48 20.49
C PHE A 337 -6.95 -9.42 19.49
N TYR A 338 -8.27 -9.53 19.59
CA TYR A 338 -9.05 -10.53 18.85
C TYR A 338 -8.53 -11.95 19.11
N ASP A 339 -8.14 -12.68 18.07
CA ASP A 339 -7.60 -14.04 18.07
C ASP A 339 -6.05 -14.10 18.06
N SER A 340 -5.37 -12.95 17.95
CA SER A 340 -3.90 -12.85 17.89
C SER A 340 -3.28 -12.03 19.03
N ASN A 341 -1.95 -11.88 18.98
CA ASN A 341 -1.16 -10.94 19.76
C ASN A 341 0.11 -10.58 18.96
N ARG A 342 0.91 -9.62 19.44
CA ARG A 342 2.07 -9.11 18.70
C ARG A 342 3.14 -10.17 18.47
N MET A 343 3.33 -11.08 19.43
CA MET A 343 4.28 -12.18 19.31
C MET A 343 3.83 -13.21 18.27
N LYS A 344 2.54 -13.54 18.22
CA LYS A 344 1.96 -14.42 17.19
C LYS A 344 2.16 -13.83 15.80
N ASP A 345 1.85 -12.55 15.60
CA ASP A 345 2.03 -11.88 14.31
C ASP A 345 3.51 -11.82 13.91
N LEU A 346 4.41 -11.58 14.87
CA LEU A 346 5.87 -11.58 14.66
C LEU A 346 6.36 -12.98 14.24
N ASN A 347 5.94 -14.04 14.93
CA ASN A 347 6.29 -15.42 14.57
C ASN A 347 5.82 -15.76 13.16
N PHE A 348 4.59 -15.37 12.81
CA PHE A 348 4.05 -15.61 11.47
C PHE A 348 4.89 -14.90 10.40
N GLU A 349 5.25 -13.63 10.60
CA GLU A 349 6.08 -12.90 9.64
C GLU A 349 7.49 -13.50 9.53
N VAL A 350 8.09 -13.96 10.64
CA VAL A 350 9.38 -14.67 10.60
C VAL A 350 9.28 -15.97 9.81
N GLN A 351 8.20 -16.74 9.99
CA GLN A 351 7.97 -17.96 9.21
C GLN A 351 7.81 -17.66 7.71
N VAL A 352 7.11 -16.58 7.36
CA VAL A 352 7.00 -16.09 5.98
C VAL A 352 8.37 -15.64 5.45
N ALA A 353 9.18 -14.97 6.26
CA ALA A 353 10.53 -14.54 5.90
C ALA A 353 11.53 -15.68 5.73
N CYS A 354 11.30 -16.85 6.35
CA CYS A 354 12.11 -18.05 6.14
C CYS A 354 11.87 -18.70 4.77
N GLN A 355 10.78 -18.39 4.07
CA GLN A 355 10.52 -18.94 2.75
C GLN A 355 11.47 -18.31 1.71
N PRO A 356 11.92 -19.07 0.69
CA PRO A 356 12.71 -18.50 -0.41
C PRO A 356 11.97 -17.34 -1.07
N ARG A 357 12.64 -16.18 -1.19
CA ARG A 357 12.13 -14.99 -1.89
C ARG A 357 12.91 -14.81 -3.19
N PRO A 358 12.49 -15.46 -4.28
CA PRO A 358 13.12 -15.23 -5.57
C PRO A 358 12.95 -13.76 -6.00
N SER A 359 13.89 -13.25 -6.79
CA SER A 359 13.86 -11.84 -7.21
C SER A 359 12.89 -11.61 -8.39
N GLN A 360 12.37 -10.39 -8.54
CA GLN A 360 11.57 -10.03 -9.73
C GLN A 360 12.31 -10.35 -11.03
N ALA A 361 13.62 -10.07 -11.10
CA ALA A 361 14.44 -10.40 -12.26
C ALA A 361 14.46 -11.90 -12.57
N GLU A 362 14.53 -12.77 -11.55
CA GLU A 362 14.45 -14.23 -11.73
C GLU A 362 13.08 -14.68 -12.24
N ARG A 363 11.98 -14.02 -11.81
CA ARG A 363 10.62 -14.27 -12.33
C ARG A 363 10.55 -13.93 -13.81
N GLU A 364 10.97 -12.71 -14.16
CA GLU A 364 10.91 -12.21 -15.52
C GLU A 364 11.79 -13.05 -16.44
N GLN A 365 13.00 -13.44 -16.02
CA GLN A 365 13.87 -14.31 -16.82
C GLN A 365 13.21 -15.65 -17.13
N LYS A 366 12.55 -16.29 -16.15
CA LYS A 366 11.79 -17.53 -16.38
C LYS A 366 10.67 -17.31 -17.38
N GLU A 367 9.95 -16.20 -17.27
CA GLU A 367 8.85 -15.86 -18.17
C GLU A 367 9.35 -15.56 -19.60
N MET A 368 10.45 -14.82 -19.74
CA MET A 368 11.08 -14.51 -21.01
C MET A 368 11.52 -15.78 -21.74
N ILE A 369 12.03 -16.79 -21.04
CA ILE A 369 12.38 -18.09 -21.64
C ILE A 369 11.11 -18.74 -22.23
N VAL A 370 10.03 -18.83 -21.45
CA VAL A 370 8.76 -19.42 -21.88
C VAL A 370 8.13 -18.66 -23.05
N LEU A 371 8.16 -17.33 -23.02
CA LEU A 371 7.64 -16.50 -24.11
C LEU A 371 8.47 -16.68 -25.38
N THR A 372 9.79 -16.75 -25.26
CA THR A 372 10.70 -16.99 -26.38
C THR A 372 10.42 -18.32 -27.06
N GLU A 373 10.18 -19.39 -26.29
CA GLU A 373 9.77 -20.69 -26.82
C GLU A 373 8.44 -20.62 -27.59
N LYS A 374 7.42 -19.97 -27.02
CA LYS A 374 6.11 -19.77 -27.68
C LYS A 374 6.21 -18.92 -28.95
N ILE A 375 7.05 -17.89 -28.93
CA ILE A 375 7.34 -17.05 -30.11
C ILE A 375 7.98 -17.91 -31.21
N GLN A 376 8.92 -18.78 -30.85
CA GLN A 376 9.56 -19.68 -31.81
C GLN A 376 8.56 -20.68 -32.41
N GLU A 377 7.60 -21.18 -31.63
CA GLU A 377 6.48 -21.99 -32.14
C GLU A 377 5.62 -21.20 -33.13
N CYS A 378 5.22 -19.97 -32.78
CA CYS A 378 4.42 -19.12 -33.68
C CYS A 378 5.17 -18.81 -34.98
N LYS A 379 6.48 -18.54 -34.88
CA LYS A 379 7.34 -18.28 -36.04
C LYS A 379 7.38 -19.44 -37.02
N ASN A 380 7.28 -20.69 -36.55
CA ASN A 380 7.22 -21.86 -37.43
C ASN A 380 5.87 -21.99 -38.17
N ASN A 381 4.82 -21.36 -37.65
CA ASN A 381 3.45 -21.41 -38.19
C ASN A 381 3.08 -20.17 -39.04
N LEU A 382 4.01 -19.22 -39.21
CA LEU A 382 3.80 -17.99 -39.98
C LEU A 382 4.61 -18.02 -41.28
N ARG A 383 4.05 -17.44 -42.35
CA ARG A 383 4.77 -17.30 -43.63
C ARG A 383 5.77 -16.14 -43.62
N THR A 384 5.48 -15.10 -42.84
CA THR A 384 6.32 -13.89 -42.73
C THR A 384 6.71 -13.61 -41.29
N TRP A 385 7.97 -13.23 -41.09
CA TRP A 385 8.52 -12.88 -39.78
C TRP A 385 9.43 -11.64 -39.89
N PRO A 386 9.33 -10.66 -38.97
CA PRO A 386 8.38 -10.57 -37.86
C PRO A 386 6.93 -10.33 -38.34
N PRO A 387 5.91 -10.70 -37.53
CA PRO A 387 4.53 -10.41 -37.85
C PRO A 387 4.30 -8.89 -37.96
N PRO A 388 3.29 -8.43 -38.70
CA PRO A 388 2.93 -7.01 -38.74
C PRO A 388 2.65 -6.51 -37.32
N ARG A 389 3.44 -5.55 -36.86
CA ARG A 389 3.25 -4.94 -35.54
C ARG A 389 1.93 -4.18 -35.58
N LYS A 390 0.99 -4.51 -34.69
CA LYS A 390 -0.18 -3.66 -34.50
C LYS A 390 0.27 -2.37 -33.84
N GLU A 391 -0.38 -1.26 -34.19
CA GLU A 391 -0.31 -0.03 -33.40
C GLU A 391 -0.88 -0.34 -32.01
N ARG A 392 -0.03 -0.84 -31.11
CA ARG A 392 -0.24 -0.72 -29.68
C ARG A 392 0.12 0.71 -29.38
N SER A 393 -0.89 1.52 -29.17
CA SER A 393 -0.71 2.94 -29.05
C SER A 393 0.35 3.27 -27.98
N ASP A 394 1.33 4.09 -28.34
CA ASP A 394 2.08 4.92 -27.39
C ASP A 394 1.19 6.00 -26.72
N ASP A 395 -0.13 5.88 -26.92
CA ASP A 395 -1.14 6.73 -26.32
C ASP A 395 -0.90 6.80 -24.82
N PRO A 396 -0.92 8.02 -24.28
CA PRO A 396 -0.68 8.21 -22.87
C PRO A 396 -1.73 7.45 -22.08
N ILE A 397 -1.32 6.71 -21.04
CA ILE A 397 -2.30 6.12 -20.13
C ILE A 397 -3.07 7.26 -19.47
N VAL A 398 -4.36 7.35 -19.74
CA VAL A 398 -5.26 8.34 -19.16
C VAL A 398 -5.85 7.78 -17.88
N ASP A 399 -5.86 8.61 -16.83
CA ASP A 399 -6.53 8.26 -15.58
C ASP A 399 -8.01 7.98 -15.87
N ARG A 400 -8.50 6.83 -15.39
CA ARG A 400 -9.85 6.37 -15.69
C ARG A 400 -10.86 7.19 -14.88
N GLN A 401 -12.02 7.43 -15.47
CA GLN A 401 -13.18 7.91 -14.74
C GLN A 401 -14.03 6.72 -14.29
N PRO A 402 -14.60 6.74 -13.08
CA PRO A 402 -15.44 5.65 -12.62
C PRO A 402 -16.72 5.56 -13.44
N VAL A 403 -17.16 4.35 -13.74
CA VAL A 403 -18.44 4.10 -14.42
C VAL A 403 -19.55 4.41 -13.44
N ARG A 404 -20.39 5.41 -13.74
CA ARG A 404 -21.55 5.73 -12.90
C ARG A 404 -22.75 4.90 -13.32
N VAL A 405 -23.37 4.22 -12.36
CA VAL A 405 -24.58 3.43 -12.56
C VAL A 405 -25.62 3.76 -11.50
N THR A 406 -26.89 3.70 -11.88
CA THR A 406 -28.00 3.86 -10.94
C THR A 406 -28.15 2.60 -10.12
N ILE A 407 -28.17 2.74 -8.79
CA ILE A 407 -28.45 1.62 -7.89
C ILE A 407 -29.97 1.51 -7.71
N PRO A 408 -30.56 0.33 -7.94
CA PRO A 408 -31.99 0.14 -7.74
C PRO A 408 -32.41 0.43 -6.30
N GLU A 409 -33.55 1.08 -6.13
CA GLU A 409 -34.16 1.27 -4.81
C GLU A 409 -34.43 -0.10 -4.15
N PRO A 410 -34.07 -0.28 -2.87
CA PRO A 410 -34.31 -1.54 -2.18
C PRO A 410 -35.81 -1.76 -2.04
N SER A 411 -36.27 -2.98 -2.33
CA SER A 411 -37.66 -3.37 -2.12
C SER A 411 -37.76 -4.88 -1.89
N ALA A 412 -38.31 -5.25 -0.73
CA ALA A 412 -38.60 -6.64 -0.41
C ALA A 412 -40.08 -6.96 -0.68
N LYS A 413 -40.34 -8.04 -1.43
CA LYS A 413 -41.69 -8.61 -1.57
C LYS A 413 -42.06 -9.58 -0.45
N LEU A 414 -41.08 -9.98 0.37
CA LEU A 414 -41.20 -10.92 1.48
C LEU A 414 -40.50 -10.32 2.70
N ALA A 415 -40.91 -10.72 3.90
CA ALA A 415 -40.25 -10.28 5.13
C ALA A 415 -38.80 -10.79 5.16
N PHE A 416 -37.86 -9.90 5.43
CA PHE A 416 -36.47 -10.24 5.72
C PHE A 416 -36.29 -10.44 7.22
N ASN A 417 -35.65 -11.54 7.61
CA ASN A 417 -35.09 -11.71 8.94
C ASN A 417 -33.59 -11.47 8.82
N HIS A 418 -33.08 -10.38 9.41
CA HIS A 418 -31.63 -10.21 9.54
C HIS A 418 -31.10 -11.30 10.48
N ILE A 419 -30.07 -12.03 10.03
CA ILE A 419 -29.33 -12.95 10.88
C ILE A 419 -27.97 -12.32 11.12
N HIS A 420 -27.74 -11.86 12.35
CA HIS A 420 -26.41 -11.43 12.77
C HIS A 420 -25.50 -12.66 12.86
N HIS A 421 -24.39 -12.65 12.12
CA HIS A 421 -23.39 -13.70 12.20
C HIS A 421 -22.27 -13.26 13.16
N GLU A 422 -22.16 -13.93 14.30
CA GLU A 422 -20.99 -13.78 15.18
C GLU A 422 -20.09 -15.03 15.03
N ILE A 423 -18.90 -14.84 14.46
CA ILE A 423 -17.97 -15.94 14.23
C ILE A 423 -17.17 -16.18 15.52
N THR A 424 -17.66 -17.08 16.38
CA THR A 424 -17.08 -17.26 17.73
C THR A 424 -15.92 -18.26 17.81
N ARG A 425 -15.84 -19.26 16.91
CA ARG A 425 -14.76 -20.26 16.81
C ARG A 425 -14.76 -20.87 15.40
N CYS A 426 -13.56 -21.07 14.83
CA CYS A 426 -13.22 -21.56 13.48
C CYS A 426 -12.91 -20.46 12.45
N GLU A 427 -11.80 -20.68 11.74
CA GLU A 427 -10.98 -19.74 10.96
C GLU A 427 -11.80 -18.78 10.08
N ILE A 428 -11.88 -17.52 10.49
CA ILE A 428 -12.20 -16.45 9.56
C ILE A 428 -11.16 -16.54 8.45
N LYS A 429 -11.61 -16.78 7.22
CA LYS A 429 -10.71 -16.80 6.08
C LYS A 429 -10.05 -15.44 6.01
N ALA A 430 -8.74 -15.40 6.29
CA ALA A 430 -7.98 -14.17 6.24
C ALA A 430 -8.18 -13.50 4.86
N PRO A 431 -8.15 -12.17 4.80
CA PRO A 431 -8.16 -11.45 3.54
C PRO A 431 -7.12 -12.05 2.59
N PRO A 432 -7.44 -12.16 1.29
CA PRO A 432 -6.53 -12.76 0.34
C PRO A 432 -5.19 -12.02 0.36
N VAL A 433 -4.08 -12.75 0.51
CA VAL A 433 -2.75 -12.16 0.28
C VAL A 433 -2.68 -11.66 -1.16
N LEU A 434 -2.31 -10.40 -1.31
CA LEU A 434 -2.27 -9.65 -2.57
C LEU A 434 -0.86 -9.40 -3.09
N LEU A 435 0.17 -9.91 -2.42
CA LEU A 435 1.52 -9.98 -2.96
C LEU A 435 1.87 -11.45 -3.23
N ASP A 436 2.63 -11.71 -4.28
CA ASP A 436 3.20 -13.02 -4.54
C ASP A 436 4.51 -13.23 -3.75
N ASP A 437 5.14 -14.38 -3.92
CA ASP A 437 6.40 -14.72 -3.21
C ASP A 437 7.59 -13.83 -3.62
N TYR A 438 7.41 -13.00 -4.67
CA TYR A 438 8.38 -12.01 -5.15
C TYR A 438 8.11 -10.61 -4.58
N GLY A 439 7.05 -10.44 -3.76
CA GLY A 439 6.60 -9.14 -3.27
C GLY A 439 5.89 -8.30 -4.32
N LEU A 440 5.50 -8.90 -5.46
CA LEU A 440 4.80 -8.21 -6.53
C LEU A 440 3.29 -8.35 -6.39
N PRO A 441 2.51 -7.37 -6.88
CA PRO A 441 1.06 -7.43 -6.87
C PRO A 441 0.49 -8.73 -7.48
N LYS A 442 -0.12 -9.55 -6.64
CA LYS A 442 -0.90 -10.73 -7.04
C LYS A 442 -2.29 -10.29 -7.45
N ARG A 443 -2.51 -10.21 -8.76
CA ARG A 443 -3.78 -9.78 -9.36
C ARG A 443 -4.93 -10.70 -8.92
N LYS A 444 -5.89 -10.11 -8.21
CA LYS A 444 -7.17 -10.73 -7.85
C LYS A 444 -8.29 -9.78 -8.20
N GLU A 445 -9.39 -10.32 -8.69
CA GLU A 445 -10.62 -9.56 -8.88
C GLU A 445 -11.40 -9.52 -7.56
N LEU A 446 -11.47 -8.33 -6.97
CA LEU A 446 -12.21 -8.06 -5.74
C LEU A 446 -13.38 -7.12 -6.03
N ASP A 447 -14.52 -7.40 -5.40
CA ASP A 447 -15.69 -6.51 -5.47
C ASP A 447 -15.36 -5.18 -4.79
N CYS A 448 -14.73 -5.23 -3.61
CA CYS A 448 -14.31 -4.03 -2.92
C CYS A 448 -13.07 -4.18 -2.03
N MET A 449 -12.47 -3.04 -1.73
CA MET A 449 -11.52 -2.83 -0.65
C MET A 449 -12.20 -1.99 0.43
N ILE A 450 -12.03 -2.40 1.68
CA ILE A 450 -12.45 -1.61 2.85
C ILE A 450 -11.33 -0.62 3.19
N SER A 451 -11.67 0.68 3.25
CA SER A 451 -10.77 1.72 3.74
C SER A 451 -11.40 2.45 4.93
N TYR A 452 -10.66 2.58 6.03
CA TYR A 452 -11.13 3.08 7.31
C TYR A 452 -9.96 3.59 8.14
N GLN A 453 -10.27 4.21 9.27
CA GLN A 453 -9.27 4.55 10.28
C GLN A 453 -9.30 3.50 11.41
N TRP A 454 -8.12 3.04 11.84
CA TRP A 454 -7.88 1.98 12.83
C TRP A 454 -8.72 2.02 14.13
N ASP A 455 -9.10 3.18 14.64
CA ASP A 455 -9.94 3.35 15.84
C ASP A 455 -11.34 2.73 15.63
N HIS A 456 -11.79 2.60 14.38
CA HIS A 456 -13.05 1.94 14.01
C HIS A 456 -12.90 0.44 13.67
N GLN A 457 -11.70 -0.16 13.82
CA GLN A 457 -11.42 -1.55 13.40
C GLN A 457 -12.44 -2.56 13.94
N ASN A 458 -12.87 -2.41 15.20
CA ASN A 458 -13.88 -3.30 15.81
C ASN A 458 -15.21 -3.30 15.05
N PHE A 459 -15.68 -2.12 14.65
CA PHE A 459 -16.94 -1.98 13.91
C PHE A 459 -16.79 -2.52 12.49
N VAL A 460 -15.72 -2.11 11.80
CA VAL A 460 -15.44 -2.49 10.41
C VAL A 460 -15.22 -4.00 10.27
N ARG A 461 -14.59 -4.63 11.27
CA ARG A 461 -14.42 -6.09 11.32
C ARG A 461 -15.73 -6.84 11.29
N LYS A 462 -16.73 -6.42 12.09
CA LYS A 462 -18.06 -7.06 12.07
C LYS A 462 -18.71 -6.96 10.69
N VAL A 463 -18.55 -5.81 10.01
CA VAL A 463 -19.03 -5.62 8.63
C VAL A 463 -18.31 -6.58 7.68
N TYR A 464 -17.00 -6.72 7.79
CA TYR A 464 -16.23 -7.66 6.98
C TYR A 464 -16.68 -9.11 7.19
N GLU A 465 -16.96 -9.53 8.43
CA GLU A 465 -17.48 -10.86 8.75
C GLU A 465 -18.83 -11.11 8.04
N ASP A 466 -19.75 -10.15 8.07
CA ASP A 466 -21.02 -10.25 7.34
C ASP A 466 -20.86 -10.27 5.82
N MET A 467 -19.92 -9.48 5.29
CA MET A 467 -19.58 -9.43 3.86
C MET A 467 -19.07 -10.79 3.38
N SER A 468 -18.20 -11.41 4.18
CA SER A 468 -17.64 -12.73 3.90
C SER A 468 -18.73 -13.81 3.86
N MET A 469 -19.65 -13.80 4.84
CA MET A 469 -20.81 -14.70 4.87
C MET A 469 -21.76 -14.51 3.67
N ARG A 470 -21.72 -13.33 3.04
CA ARG A 470 -22.50 -12.98 1.85
C ARG A 470 -21.71 -13.15 0.55
N GLU A 471 -20.54 -13.78 0.58
CA GLU A 471 -19.69 -14.02 -0.61
C GLU A 471 -19.30 -12.73 -1.36
N VAL A 472 -19.18 -11.60 -0.67
CA VAL A 472 -18.61 -10.37 -1.26
C VAL A 472 -17.09 -10.49 -1.24
N LYS A 473 -16.45 -10.47 -2.41
CA LYS A 473 -14.99 -10.57 -2.54
C LYS A 473 -14.35 -9.29 -2.02
N THR A 474 -13.91 -9.33 -0.76
CA THR A 474 -13.48 -8.15 -0.03
C THR A 474 -12.02 -8.26 0.40
N TRP A 475 -11.26 -7.19 0.25
CA TRP A 475 -9.96 -7.05 0.90
C TRP A 475 -9.99 -6.03 2.03
N PHE A 476 -9.24 -6.35 3.08
CA PHE A 476 -9.27 -5.66 4.37
C PHE A 476 -7.87 -5.75 5.00
N ASP A 477 -7.39 -4.66 5.60
CA ASP A 477 -5.99 -4.47 6.05
C ASP A 477 -5.68 -5.12 7.42
N ILE A 478 -6.29 -6.28 7.73
CA ILE A 478 -6.11 -6.99 9.01
C ILE A 478 -5.73 -8.46 8.78
N TRP A 479 -5.34 -9.16 9.86
CA TRP A 479 -5.02 -10.61 9.86
C TRP A 479 -3.97 -11.05 8.82
N GLY A 480 -2.87 -10.30 8.69
CA GLY A 480 -1.80 -10.64 7.76
C GLY A 480 -2.05 -10.22 6.31
N GLY A 481 -3.11 -9.45 6.01
CA GLY A 481 -3.29 -8.86 4.68
C GLY A 481 -2.18 -7.89 4.25
N MET A 482 -1.34 -7.43 5.19
CA MET A 482 -0.28 -6.44 5.02
C MET A 482 1.12 -7.04 5.20
N HIS A 483 1.56 -7.86 4.25
CA HIS A 483 2.94 -8.35 4.20
C HIS A 483 3.84 -7.40 3.41
N GLY A 484 5.14 -7.40 3.74
CA GLY A 484 6.15 -6.63 2.99
C GLY A 484 5.99 -5.11 3.13
N ASN A 485 5.96 -4.41 2.01
CA ASN A 485 5.75 -2.96 1.98
C ASN A 485 4.25 -2.64 2.11
N THR A 486 3.89 -1.97 3.20
CA THR A 486 2.52 -1.58 3.51
C THR A 486 1.90 -0.68 2.44
N ASN A 487 2.67 0.24 1.85
CA ASN A 487 2.16 1.14 0.82
C ASN A 487 1.89 0.36 -0.47
N ASP A 488 2.73 -0.61 -0.82
CA ASP A 488 2.49 -1.52 -1.95
C ASP A 488 1.29 -2.44 -1.72
N ALA A 489 1.16 -3.02 -0.53
CA ALA A 489 0.02 -3.89 -0.20
C ALA A 489 -1.32 -3.13 -0.27
N MET A 490 -1.39 -1.93 0.33
CA MET A 490 -2.59 -1.07 0.30
C MET A 490 -2.93 -0.63 -1.13
N ALA A 491 -1.93 -0.17 -1.88
CA ALA A 491 -2.13 0.23 -3.28
C ALA A 491 -2.58 -0.95 -4.15
N THR A 492 -2.01 -2.14 -3.92
CA THR A 492 -2.46 -3.37 -4.58
C THR A 492 -3.90 -3.72 -4.21
N GLY A 493 -4.31 -3.50 -2.97
CA GLY A 493 -5.72 -3.59 -2.53
C GLY A 493 -6.64 -2.71 -3.37
N VAL A 494 -6.26 -1.44 -3.58
CA VAL A 494 -7.00 -0.50 -4.44
C VAL A 494 -7.04 -0.99 -5.88
N GLU A 495 -5.92 -1.44 -6.42
CA GLU A 495 -5.80 -1.92 -7.80
C GLU A 495 -6.68 -3.15 -8.07
N CYS A 496 -6.71 -4.10 -7.14
CA CYS A 496 -7.49 -5.34 -7.22
C CYS A 496 -8.99 -5.12 -6.98
N ALA A 497 -9.34 -4.07 -6.23
CA ALA A 497 -10.73 -3.72 -5.94
C ALA A 497 -11.38 -2.93 -7.08
N LYS A 498 -12.67 -3.17 -7.29
CA LYS A 498 -13.49 -2.35 -8.19
C LYS A 498 -14.18 -1.18 -7.47
N VAL A 499 -14.51 -1.38 -6.20
CA VAL A 499 -15.17 -0.40 -5.34
C VAL A 499 -14.33 -0.14 -4.09
N LEU A 500 -14.25 1.11 -3.65
CA LEU A 500 -13.72 1.46 -2.34
C LEU A 500 -14.88 1.69 -1.36
N LEU A 501 -14.99 0.84 -0.34
CA LEU A 501 -15.94 0.97 0.77
C LEU A 501 -15.28 1.80 1.87
N VAL A 502 -15.66 3.08 1.97
CA VAL A 502 -15.00 4.07 2.83
C VAL A 502 -15.80 4.27 4.11
N PHE A 503 -15.21 3.92 5.26
CA PHE A 503 -15.72 4.28 6.57
C PHE A 503 -15.18 5.65 6.96
N LEU A 504 -15.94 6.69 6.59
CA LEU A 504 -15.54 8.07 6.70
C LEU A 504 -15.74 8.59 8.12
N SER A 505 -14.66 9.10 8.71
CA SER A 505 -14.63 9.80 10.00
C SER A 505 -13.72 11.03 9.94
N LYS A 506 -13.73 11.89 10.97
CA LYS A 506 -12.79 13.01 11.11
C LYS A 506 -11.35 12.52 11.21
N ALA A 507 -11.11 11.40 11.87
CA ALA A 507 -9.78 10.80 11.94
C ALA A 507 -9.33 10.27 10.56
N TYR A 508 -10.25 9.74 9.76
CA TYR A 508 -9.98 9.31 8.39
C TYR A 508 -9.47 10.47 7.53
N VAL A 509 -10.20 11.60 7.49
CA VAL A 509 -9.81 12.77 6.66
C VAL A 509 -8.55 13.46 7.17
N GLN A 510 -8.12 13.20 8.40
CA GLN A 510 -6.86 13.71 8.97
C GLN A 510 -5.68 12.76 8.79
N SER A 511 -5.93 11.51 8.41
CA SER A 511 -4.91 10.47 8.24
C SER A 511 -4.25 10.59 6.85
N PRO A 512 -2.94 10.87 6.77
CA PRO A 512 -2.25 10.93 5.48
C PRO A 512 -2.32 9.62 4.69
N ASN A 513 -2.35 8.46 5.37
CA ASN A 513 -2.44 7.16 4.71
C ASN A 513 -3.84 6.94 4.12
N CYS A 514 -4.91 7.24 4.85
CA CYS A 514 -6.28 7.10 4.34
C CYS A 514 -6.55 8.06 3.17
N LEU A 515 -6.02 9.29 3.24
CA LEU A 515 -6.10 10.25 2.12
C LEU A 515 -5.29 9.79 0.90
N LEU A 516 -4.12 9.16 1.13
CA LEU A 516 -3.29 8.60 0.07
C LEU A 516 -4.03 7.48 -0.68
N GLU A 517 -4.62 6.53 0.04
CA GLU A 517 -5.46 5.46 -0.52
C GLU A 517 -6.64 6.02 -1.31
N PHE A 518 -7.35 7.00 -0.73
CA PHE A 518 -8.51 7.61 -1.38
C PHE A 518 -8.12 8.33 -2.67
N ARG A 519 -7.04 9.14 -2.65
CA ARG A 519 -6.52 9.81 -3.86
C ARG A 519 -6.09 8.81 -4.92
N TYR A 520 -5.45 7.72 -4.49
CA TYR A 520 -5.07 6.68 -5.42
C TYR A 520 -6.29 6.02 -6.07
N ALA A 521 -7.33 5.70 -5.28
CA ALA A 521 -8.59 5.16 -5.81
C ALA A 521 -9.27 6.13 -6.78
N VAL A 522 -9.27 7.44 -6.51
CA VAL A 522 -9.76 8.47 -7.44
C VAL A 522 -8.98 8.42 -8.75
N LYS A 523 -7.63 8.42 -8.68
CA LYS A 523 -6.77 8.36 -9.87
C LYS A 523 -6.95 7.10 -10.70
N ARG A 524 -7.24 5.98 -10.04
CA ARG A 524 -7.55 4.69 -10.69
C ARG A 524 -8.99 4.61 -11.20
N GLY A 525 -9.83 5.63 -10.97
CA GLY A 525 -11.22 5.65 -11.42
C GLY A 525 -12.10 4.64 -10.69
N LYS A 526 -11.86 4.40 -9.40
CA LYS A 526 -12.67 3.47 -8.58
C LYS A 526 -14.02 4.08 -8.25
N ALA A 527 -15.04 3.23 -8.14
CA ALA A 527 -16.32 3.62 -7.58
C ALA A 527 -16.26 3.65 -6.06
N PHE A 528 -17.11 4.46 -5.43
CA PHE A 528 -17.15 4.59 -3.97
C PHE A 528 -18.49 4.11 -3.39
N VAL A 529 -18.43 3.57 -2.18
CA VAL A 529 -19.57 3.47 -1.27
C VAL A 529 -19.13 4.07 0.06
N ILE A 530 -19.84 5.08 0.54
CA ILE A 530 -19.43 5.86 1.72
C ILE A 530 -20.31 5.49 2.91
N ILE A 531 -19.69 5.10 4.01
CA ILE A 531 -20.33 4.92 5.31
C ILE A 531 -19.79 6.01 6.24
N ARG A 532 -20.62 6.98 6.60
CA ARG A 532 -20.28 8.03 7.58
C ARG A 532 -20.47 7.47 8.98
N VAL A 533 -19.37 7.30 9.70
CA VAL A 533 -19.36 6.69 11.04
C VAL A 533 -19.45 7.69 12.18
N GLU A 534 -19.54 8.97 11.86
CA GLU A 534 -19.82 10.07 12.78
C GLU A 534 -20.52 11.23 12.05
N PRO A 535 -21.28 12.07 12.77
CA PRO A 535 -21.94 13.22 12.17
C PRO A 535 -20.96 14.38 11.94
N ASN A 536 -21.30 15.29 11.01
CA ASN A 536 -20.60 16.58 10.79
C ASN A 536 -19.10 16.47 10.49
N ILE A 537 -18.70 15.49 9.66
CA ILE A 537 -17.30 15.30 9.24
C ILE A 537 -16.88 16.46 8.31
N PRO A 538 -15.79 17.19 8.62
CA PRO A 538 -15.28 18.23 7.75
C PRO A 538 -14.52 17.60 6.58
N VAL A 539 -15.16 17.52 5.41
CA VAL A 539 -14.58 16.96 4.18
C VAL A 539 -14.15 18.10 3.27
N GLU A 540 -12.95 18.01 2.71
CA GLU A 540 -12.45 18.99 1.74
C GLU A 540 -13.20 18.88 0.40
N GLN A 541 -13.29 20.01 -0.33
CA GLN A 541 -14.09 20.13 -1.55
C GLN A 541 -13.74 19.09 -2.62
N TRP A 542 -12.45 18.85 -2.87
CA TRP A 542 -12.01 17.87 -3.87
C TRP A 542 -12.47 16.44 -3.54
N MET A 543 -12.61 16.11 -2.25
CA MET A 543 -13.08 14.79 -1.82
C MET A 543 -14.60 14.69 -1.95
N LEU A 544 -15.34 15.78 -1.69
CA LEU A 544 -16.78 15.84 -1.96
C LEU A 544 -17.09 15.63 -3.45
N GLU A 545 -16.33 16.28 -4.34
CA GLU A 545 -16.44 16.12 -5.79
C GLU A 545 -16.16 14.68 -6.23
N ALA A 546 -15.14 14.04 -5.66
CA ALA A 546 -14.83 12.64 -5.93
C ALA A 546 -15.93 11.66 -5.46
N MET A 547 -16.63 11.99 -4.37
CA MET A 547 -17.71 11.18 -3.80
C MET A 547 -19.09 11.47 -4.44
N GLU A 548 -19.19 12.49 -5.29
CA GLU A 548 -20.45 12.94 -5.84
C GLU A 548 -21.09 11.87 -6.75
N GLY A 549 -22.38 11.61 -6.53
CA GLY A 549 -23.14 10.63 -7.29
C GLY A 549 -22.94 9.17 -6.84
N PHE A 550 -22.12 8.92 -5.81
CA PHE A 550 -21.97 7.61 -5.19
C PHE A 550 -22.85 7.45 -3.93
N PRO A 551 -23.25 6.22 -3.58
CA PRO A 551 -24.05 5.95 -2.37
C PRO A 551 -23.35 6.40 -1.10
N GLN A 552 -24.11 7.05 -0.23
CA GLN A 552 -23.65 7.45 1.09
C GLN A 552 -24.67 7.07 2.16
N TYR A 553 -24.20 6.49 3.25
CA TYR A 553 -25.02 6.02 4.36
C TYR A 553 -24.50 6.61 5.67
N ASN A 554 -25.40 7.01 6.57
CA ASN A 554 -25.06 7.49 7.91
C ASN A 554 -25.24 6.34 8.92
N ILE A 555 -24.15 5.71 9.33
CA ILE A 555 -24.15 4.51 10.18
C ILE A 555 -23.08 4.66 11.24
N TYR A 556 -23.50 5.01 12.44
CA TYR A 556 -22.65 5.35 13.58
C TYR A 556 -22.39 4.15 14.51
N SER A 557 -23.15 3.08 14.35
CA SER A 557 -23.01 1.85 15.14
C SER A 557 -23.45 0.63 14.33
N TYR A 558 -23.05 -0.55 14.79
CA TYR A 558 -23.38 -1.80 14.11
C TYR A 558 -24.89 -2.08 14.09
N ASP A 559 -25.62 -1.77 15.16
CA ASP A 559 -27.07 -2.02 15.26
C ASP A 559 -27.88 -1.29 14.16
N GLN A 560 -27.37 -0.18 13.65
CA GLN A 560 -28.00 0.56 12.55
C GLN A 560 -27.90 -0.17 11.20
N LEU A 561 -26.99 -1.14 11.05
CA LEU A 561 -26.92 -1.99 9.86
C LEU A 561 -28.09 -2.98 9.78
N GLU A 562 -28.71 -3.29 10.92
CA GLU A 562 -29.89 -4.17 11.00
C GLU A 562 -31.19 -3.42 10.69
N ALA A 563 -31.17 -2.07 10.75
CA ALA A 563 -32.32 -1.25 10.44
C ALA A 563 -32.79 -1.48 9.00
N LEU A 564 -34.11 -1.44 8.80
CA LEU A 564 -34.72 -1.73 7.51
C LEU A 564 -34.88 -0.45 6.67
N ILE A 565 -34.40 -0.49 5.43
CA ILE A 565 -34.71 0.47 4.38
C ILE A 565 -35.67 -0.23 3.41
N ASN A 566 -36.92 0.23 3.33
CA ASN A 566 -37.96 -0.40 2.50
C ASN A 566 -38.09 -1.93 2.70
N ASN A 567 -38.09 -2.34 3.97
CA ASN A 567 -38.14 -3.75 4.40
C ASN A 567 -36.90 -4.60 4.05
N VAL A 568 -35.78 -3.98 3.69
CA VAL A 568 -34.49 -4.66 3.44
C VAL A 568 -33.47 -4.19 4.51
N PRO A 569 -32.73 -5.10 5.17
CA PRO A 569 -31.68 -4.71 6.11
C PRO A 569 -30.65 -3.79 5.45
N THR A 570 -30.22 -2.75 6.15
CA THR A 570 -29.30 -1.73 5.62
C THR A 570 -27.98 -2.34 5.16
N ILE A 571 -27.47 -3.35 5.86
CA ILE A 571 -26.28 -4.12 5.42
C ILE A 571 -26.47 -4.69 4.01
N ASP A 572 -27.63 -5.27 3.71
CA ASP A 572 -27.89 -5.90 2.42
C ASP A 572 -28.05 -4.85 1.30
N VAL A 573 -28.59 -3.67 1.62
CA VAL A 573 -28.63 -2.52 0.70
C VAL A 573 -27.23 -2.07 0.32
N ILE A 574 -26.34 -1.95 1.30
CA ILE A 574 -24.92 -1.60 1.08
C ILE A 574 -24.24 -2.66 0.22
N MET A 575 -24.44 -3.95 0.51
CA MET A 575 -23.84 -5.03 -0.28
C MET A 575 -24.35 -5.06 -1.71
N GLN A 576 -25.64 -4.78 -1.92
CA GLN A 576 -26.19 -4.66 -3.26
C GLN A 576 -25.56 -3.49 -4.03
N ALA A 577 -25.38 -2.34 -3.38
CA ALA A 577 -24.69 -1.20 -3.98
C ALA A 577 -23.25 -1.53 -4.39
N VAL A 578 -22.49 -2.20 -3.51
CA VAL A 578 -21.13 -2.66 -3.80
C VAL A 578 -21.12 -3.58 -5.02
N ARG A 579 -21.99 -4.60 -5.07
CA ARG A 579 -22.04 -5.54 -6.20
C ARG A 579 -22.43 -4.87 -7.51
N THR A 580 -23.45 -4.01 -7.50
CA THR A 580 -23.90 -3.30 -8.70
C THR A 580 -22.80 -2.39 -9.25
N LEU A 581 -22.10 -1.66 -8.38
CA LEU A 581 -20.96 -0.83 -8.79
C LEU A 581 -19.80 -1.68 -9.30
N ALA A 582 -19.45 -2.76 -8.60
CA ALA A 582 -18.36 -3.66 -8.97
C ALA A 582 -18.61 -4.34 -10.32
N GLN A 583 -19.84 -4.78 -10.62
CA GLN A 583 -20.18 -5.35 -11.92
C GLN A 583 -20.01 -4.35 -13.07
N ALA A 584 -20.23 -3.06 -12.81
CA ALA A 584 -20.13 -2.01 -13.81
C ALA A 584 -18.69 -1.52 -14.05
N GLN A 585 -17.79 -1.66 -13.07
CA GLN A 585 -16.42 -1.18 -13.21
C GLN A 585 -15.54 -2.14 -14.04
N PRO A 586 -14.67 -1.59 -14.91
CA PRO A 586 -13.63 -2.38 -15.54
C PRO A 586 -12.59 -2.84 -14.51
N LEU A 587 -11.94 -3.96 -14.79
CA LEU A 587 -10.73 -4.33 -14.06
C LEU A 587 -9.56 -3.46 -14.50
N ASP A 588 -8.70 -3.15 -13.54
CA ASP A 588 -7.45 -2.46 -13.79
C ASP A 588 -6.49 -3.37 -14.54
N ILE A 589 -6.00 -2.90 -15.69
CA ILE A 589 -4.92 -3.57 -16.41
C ILE A 589 -3.63 -2.94 -15.90
N ILE A 590 -2.75 -3.75 -15.32
CA ILE A 590 -1.47 -3.27 -14.81
C ILE A 590 -0.38 -4.15 -15.41
N ASN A 591 0.49 -3.50 -16.19
CA ASN A 591 1.64 -4.15 -16.80
C ASN A 591 2.82 -4.03 -15.85
N ASP A 592 2.98 -5.05 -15.00
CA ASP A 592 4.03 -5.18 -13.99
C ASP A 592 5.30 -5.86 -14.53
N CYS A 593 5.73 -5.46 -15.72
CA CYS A 593 6.86 -6.09 -16.41
C CYS A 593 7.88 -5.08 -16.90
N SER A 594 9.12 -5.54 -17.03
CA SER A 594 10.19 -4.79 -17.71
C SER A 594 9.79 -4.45 -19.15
N ALA A 595 10.50 -3.48 -19.74
CA ALA A 595 10.31 -3.13 -21.14
C ALA A 595 10.58 -4.32 -22.08
N GLU A 596 11.61 -5.14 -21.78
CA GLU A 596 11.94 -6.33 -22.57
C GLU A 596 10.83 -7.39 -22.51
N LEU A 597 10.31 -7.67 -21.31
CA LEU A 597 9.23 -8.64 -21.14
C LEU A 597 7.94 -8.16 -21.80
N PHE A 598 7.64 -6.86 -21.72
CA PHE A 598 6.52 -6.24 -22.42
C PHE A 598 6.62 -6.39 -23.95
N GLU A 599 7.80 -6.16 -24.52
CA GLU A 599 8.05 -6.32 -25.97
C GLU A 599 7.94 -7.78 -26.41
N LEU A 600 8.37 -8.75 -25.60
CA LEU A 600 8.19 -10.17 -25.91
C LEU A 600 6.72 -10.58 -25.88
N ARG A 601 5.94 -10.17 -24.87
CA ARG A 601 4.48 -10.41 -24.82
C ARG A 601 3.79 -9.79 -26.04
N SER A 602 4.18 -8.56 -26.37
CA SER A 602 3.71 -7.84 -27.56
C SER A 602 4.01 -8.60 -28.86
N LEU A 603 5.24 -9.05 -29.06
CA LEU A 603 5.62 -9.81 -30.24
C LEU A 603 4.86 -11.13 -30.36
N LEU A 604 4.66 -11.84 -29.24
CA LEU A 604 3.88 -13.06 -29.20
C LEU A 604 2.42 -12.81 -29.60
N ASP A 605 1.81 -11.73 -29.11
CA ASP A 605 0.44 -11.38 -29.45
C ASP A 605 0.27 -10.99 -30.91
N ASP A 606 1.22 -10.23 -31.48
CA ASP A 606 1.23 -9.90 -32.92
C ASP A 606 1.38 -11.19 -33.76
N ALA A 607 2.23 -12.12 -33.32
CA ALA A 607 2.44 -13.39 -34.00
C ALA A 607 1.18 -14.25 -34.00
N ARG A 608 0.51 -14.36 -32.84
CA ARG A 608 -0.78 -15.06 -32.73
C ARG A 608 -1.82 -14.42 -33.64
N ASP A 609 -1.96 -13.11 -33.62
CA ASP A 609 -2.93 -12.40 -34.45
C ASP A 609 -2.66 -12.60 -35.95
N ALA A 610 -1.40 -12.63 -36.37
CA ALA A 610 -1.00 -12.92 -37.74
C ALA A 610 -1.37 -14.36 -38.15
N ILE A 611 -1.22 -15.36 -37.27
CA ILE A 611 -1.62 -16.75 -37.53
C ILE A 611 -3.13 -16.81 -37.80
N TYR A 612 -3.94 -16.17 -36.96
CA TYR A 612 -5.39 -16.11 -37.19
C TYR A 612 -5.71 -15.41 -38.51
N ALA A 613 -5.04 -14.30 -38.82
CA ALA A 613 -5.26 -13.57 -40.07
C ALA A 613 -4.90 -14.39 -41.32
N GLU A 614 -3.79 -15.14 -41.31
CA GLU A 614 -3.42 -16.08 -42.40
C GLU A 614 -4.45 -17.21 -42.57
N ALA A 615 -5.14 -17.61 -41.50
CA ALA A 615 -6.25 -18.55 -41.54
C ALA A 615 -7.59 -17.92 -41.98
N GLY A 616 -7.61 -16.63 -42.34
CA GLY A 616 -8.84 -15.90 -42.67
C GLY A 616 -9.74 -15.63 -41.46
N GLN A 617 -9.19 -15.70 -40.25
CA GLN A 617 -9.89 -15.53 -38.98
C GLN A 617 -9.34 -14.32 -38.22
N SER A 618 -10.03 -13.92 -37.14
CA SER A 618 -9.53 -12.93 -36.19
C SER A 618 -9.44 -13.55 -34.80
N ARG A 619 -8.34 -13.33 -34.07
CA ARG A 619 -8.24 -13.74 -32.68
C ARG A 619 -9.38 -13.12 -31.87
N TYR A 620 -10.18 -13.94 -31.20
CA TYR A 620 -11.32 -13.48 -30.43
C TYR A 620 -10.85 -12.72 -29.19
N LYS A 621 -11.16 -11.42 -29.13
CA LYS A 621 -10.80 -10.58 -27.98
C LYS A 621 -11.68 -10.83 -26.75
N THR A 622 -12.87 -11.40 -26.93
CA THR A 622 -13.88 -11.57 -25.88
C THR A 622 -14.45 -12.97 -25.89
N CYS A 623 -14.69 -13.51 -24.69
CA CYS A 623 -15.39 -14.76 -24.47
C CYS A 623 -16.81 -14.68 -25.03
N THR A 624 -17.19 -15.62 -25.90
CA THR A 624 -18.54 -15.68 -26.48
C THR A 624 -19.62 -16.05 -25.45
N ARG A 625 -19.26 -16.28 -24.17
CA ARG A 625 -20.16 -16.77 -23.10
C ARG A 625 -20.69 -15.61 -22.27
N CYS A 626 -19.77 -14.77 -21.84
CA CYS A 626 -19.98 -13.72 -20.86
C CYS A 626 -19.55 -12.35 -21.38
N ASN A 627 -19.09 -12.27 -22.65
CA ASN A 627 -18.52 -11.08 -23.29
C ASN A 627 -17.29 -10.48 -22.60
N GLN A 628 -16.75 -11.12 -21.56
CA GLN A 628 -15.52 -10.68 -20.91
C GLN A 628 -14.34 -10.81 -21.85
N GLN A 629 -13.43 -9.84 -21.85
CA GLN A 629 -12.19 -9.94 -22.63
C GLN A 629 -11.35 -11.12 -22.16
N PHE A 630 -10.71 -11.81 -23.10
CA PHE A 630 -9.71 -12.81 -22.75
C PHE A 630 -8.48 -12.08 -22.23
N ASP A 631 -8.22 -12.22 -20.94
CA ASP A 631 -6.96 -11.86 -20.30
C ASP A 631 -6.13 -13.13 -20.05
N GLU A 632 -4.80 -13.03 -20.17
CA GLU A 632 -3.84 -14.13 -19.92
C GLU A 632 -3.96 -14.71 -18.50
N PHE A 633 -4.58 -13.96 -17.58
CA PHE A 633 -4.73 -14.32 -16.17
C PHE A 633 -6.09 -14.94 -15.81
N THR A 634 -7.14 -14.80 -16.64
CA THR A 634 -8.47 -15.39 -16.39
C THR A 634 -8.70 -16.60 -17.26
N LYS A 635 -8.22 -17.76 -16.80
CA LYS A 635 -8.66 -19.06 -17.38
C LYS A 635 -10.10 -19.39 -16.97
N GLY A 636 -10.46 -19.11 -15.72
CA GLY A 636 -11.79 -19.34 -15.14
C GLY A 636 -12.53 -18.05 -14.76
N GLY A 637 -13.78 -18.19 -14.31
CA GLY A 637 -14.67 -17.07 -13.96
C GLY A 637 -15.92 -17.00 -14.84
N CYS A 638 -15.97 -17.82 -15.88
CA CYS A 638 -17.16 -17.98 -16.67
C CYS A 638 -18.19 -18.86 -15.96
N LYS A 639 -19.48 -18.61 -16.16
CA LYS A 639 -20.56 -19.38 -15.54
C LYS A 639 -21.28 -20.25 -16.57
N ARG A 640 -21.46 -21.54 -16.26
CA ARG A 640 -22.28 -22.49 -17.03
C ARG A 640 -23.66 -22.61 -16.39
N HIS A 641 -24.70 -22.42 -17.20
CA HIS A 641 -26.10 -22.59 -16.76
C HIS A 641 -26.66 -23.91 -17.27
N ARG A 642 -27.57 -24.51 -16.51
CA ARG A 642 -28.43 -25.62 -16.96
C ARG A 642 -29.89 -25.15 -16.84
N ALA A 643 -30.67 -25.24 -17.92
CA ALA A 643 -32.10 -24.95 -17.92
C ALA A 643 -32.88 -26.24 -18.19
N TYR A 644 -33.97 -26.46 -17.44
CA TYR A 644 -34.92 -27.54 -17.71
C TYR A 644 -36.07 -27.02 -18.56
N TYR A 645 -36.44 -27.79 -19.58
CA TYR A 645 -37.66 -27.59 -20.36
C TYR A 645 -38.78 -28.39 -19.69
N MET A 646 -39.81 -27.73 -19.15
CA MET A 646 -40.99 -28.41 -18.62
C MET A 646 -42.24 -27.90 -19.33
N GLY A 647 -42.97 -28.79 -19.99
CA GLY A 647 -44.33 -28.50 -20.47
C GLY A 647 -44.47 -27.65 -21.74
N GLY A 648 -43.47 -27.59 -22.62
CA GLY A 648 -43.61 -26.90 -23.91
C GLY A 648 -43.30 -25.39 -23.88
N THR A 649 -42.75 -24.88 -22.78
CA THR A 649 -42.35 -23.48 -22.65
C THR A 649 -41.00 -23.41 -21.93
N ILE A 650 -40.02 -22.73 -22.51
CA ILE A 650 -38.87 -22.26 -21.72
C ILE A 650 -39.43 -21.24 -20.74
N LEU A 651 -39.32 -21.48 -19.44
CA LEU A 651 -39.64 -20.46 -18.44
C LEU A 651 -38.66 -19.31 -18.61
N GLU A 652 -39.03 -18.30 -19.40
CA GLU A 652 -38.26 -17.06 -19.53
C GLU A 652 -38.02 -16.47 -18.13
N GLY A 653 -36.75 -16.25 -17.79
CA GLY A 653 -36.36 -15.55 -16.57
C GLY A 653 -36.33 -16.37 -15.28
N ARG A 654 -36.33 -17.71 -15.32
CA ARG A 654 -36.04 -18.54 -14.13
C ARG A 654 -35.05 -19.67 -14.41
N TRP A 655 -33.81 -19.49 -13.94
CA TRP A 655 -32.79 -20.54 -13.96
C TRP A 655 -32.94 -21.44 -12.74
N VAL A 656 -33.15 -22.75 -12.97
CA VAL A 656 -33.49 -23.71 -11.89
C VAL A 656 -32.32 -23.93 -10.93
N CYS A 657 -31.07 -23.81 -11.39
CA CYS A 657 -29.90 -24.03 -10.55
C CYS A 657 -29.71 -22.98 -9.44
N CYS A 658 -30.26 -21.76 -9.61
CA CYS A 658 -30.01 -20.65 -8.68
C CYS A 658 -31.26 -19.96 -8.11
N ARG A 659 -32.48 -20.29 -8.54
CA ARG A 659 -33.75 -19.64 -8.13
C ARG A 659 -33.77 -18.11 -8.28
N GLN A 660 -32.93 -17.54 -9.15
CA GLN A 660 -32.85 -16.10 -9.35
C GLN A 660 -33.35 -15.69 -10.75
N GLN A 661 -33.80 -14.44 -10.85
CA GLN A 661 -34.40 -13.86 -12.07
C GLN A 661 -33.36 -13.25 -13.01
N ALA A 662 -32.17 -12.91 -12.50
CA ALA A 662 -31.10 -12.30 -13.29
C ALA A 662 -30.29 -13.39 -14.02
N LYS A 663 -29.78 -13.06 -15.22
CA LYS A 663 -28.98 -13.99 -16.04
C LYS A 663 -27.58 -14.23 -15.46
N ASP A 664 -27.15 -13.44 -14.49
CA ASP A 664 -25.78 -13.31 -13.97
C ASP A 664 -25.65 -13.74 -12.49
N SER A 665 -26.70 -14.35 -11.97
CA SER A 665 -26.87 -14.76 -10.58
C SER A 665 -25.83 -15.79 -10.04
N PRO A 666 -25.64 -15.90 -8.70
CA PRO A 666 -24.55 -16.69 -8.09
C PRO A 666 -24.65 -18.22 -8.19
N GLY A 667 -25.82 -18.82 -8.40
CA GLY A 667 -25.96 -20.30 -8.36
C GLY A 667 -25.59 -21.01 -9.67
N CYS A 668 -24.48 -20.62 -10.30
CA CYS A 668 -23.98 -21.18 -11.55
C CYS A 668 -22.70 -21.99 -11.33
N GLU A 669 -22.44 -22.97 -12.19
CA GLU A 669 -21.21 -23.77 -12.15
C GLU A 669 -20.07 -22.97 -12.81
N GLU A 670 -18.92 -22.84 -12.14
CA GLU A 670 -17.74 -22.21 -12.73
C GLU A 670 -17.21 -23.02 -13.92
N CYS A 671 -16.73 -22.33 -14.95
CA CYS A 671 -16.12 -22.92 -16.13
C CYS A 671 -15.15 -21.95 -16.80
N ASP A 672 -14.31 -22.47 -17.69
CA ASP A 672 -13.34 -21.66 -18.42
C ASP A 672 -14.00 -20.80 -19.49
N HIS A 673 -13.44 -19.61 -19.73
CA HIS A 673 -13.86 -18.79 -20.86
C HIS A 673 -13.69 -19.55 -22.18
N THR A 674 -14.59 -19.34 -23.14
CA THR A 674 -14.57 -20.00 -24.46
C THR A 674 -14.89 -19.02 -25.57
N ASP A 675 -14.27 -19.23 -26.72
CA ASP A 675 -14.42 -18.49 -27.98
C ASP A 675 -15.30 -19.23 -29.00
N ALA A 676 -15.66 -20.49 -28.71
CA ALA A 676 -16.52 -21.29 -29.56
C ALA A 676 -17.90 -20.64 -29.77
N VAL A 677 -18.33 -20.58 -31.02
CA VAL A 677 -19.70 -20.19 -31.39
C VAL A 677 -20.65 -21.30 -30.94
N ARG A 678 -21.77 -20.92 -30.33
CA ARG A 678 -22.68 -21.86 -29.67
C ARG A 678 -24.00 -21.96 -30.37
N THR A 679 -24.50 -23.19 -30.43
CA THR A 679 -25.83 -23.49 -30.92
C THR A 679 -26.60 -24.17 -29.81
N PHE A 680 -27.85 -23.77 -29.61
CA PHE A 680 -28.76 -24.51 -28.74
C PHE A 680 -29.04 -25.86 -29.39
N THR A 681 -28.79 -26.94 -28.65
CA THR A 681 -29.09 -28.30 -29.09
C THR A 681 -30.11 -28.92 -28.13
N GLN A 682 -31.19 -29.46 -28.71
CA GLN A 682 -32.24 -30.11 -27.95
C GLN A 682 -31.78 -31.53 -27.60
N ASP A 683 -31.74 -31.86 -26.30
CA ASP A 683 -31.53 -33.24 -25.83
C ASP A 683 -32.78 -34.06 -26.21
N PRO A 684 -32.63 -35.11 -27.04
CA PRO A 684 -33.74 -35.90 -27.54
C PRO A 684 -34.44 -36.74 -26.46
N SER A 685 -33.84 -36.90 -25.28
CA SER A 685 -34.33 -37.78 -24.21
C SER A 685 -35.42 -37.11 -23.34
N TYR A 686 -35.25 -35.82 -23.06
CA TYR A 686 -36.10 -35.08 -22.10
C TYR A 686 -36.60 -33.72 -22.64
N GLY A 687 -36.30 -33.39 -23.90
CA GLY A 687 -36.67 -32.09 -24.48
C GLY A 687 -35.92 -30.91 -23.86
N THR A 688 -34.91 -31.16 -23.05
CA THR A 688 -34.07 -30.14 -22.42
C THR A 688 -33.10 -29.56 -23.42
N TRP A 689 -33.01 -28.23 -23.50
CA TRP A 689 -32.01 -27.58 -24.33
C TRP A 689 -30.69 -27.50 -23.58
N THR A 690 -29.65 -28.09 -24.17
CA THR A 690 -28.29 -27.96 -23.67
C THR A 690 -27.54 -26.92 -24.48
N TRP A 691 -26.59 -26.27 -23.83
CA TRP A 691 -25.80 -25.21 -24.42
C TRP A 691 -24.35 -25.69 -24.46
N GLN A 692 -23.96 -26.29 -25.58
CA GLN A 692 -22.62 -26.81 -25.79
C GLN A 692 -21.87 -25.93 -26.80
N PRO A 693 -20.54 -25.76 -26.64
CA PRO A 693 -19.68 -25.34 -27.76
C PRO A 693 -19.95 -26.25 -28.95
N ASN A 694 -20.03 -25.70 -30.17
CA ASN A 694 -19.94 -26.53 -31.37
C ASN A 694 -18.58 -27.22 -31.45
#